data_AF-A0A2R6PFS5-F1
#
_entry.id   AF-A0A2R6PFS5-F1
#
_cell.length_a   1.000
_cell.length_b   1.000
_cell.length_c   1.000
_cell.angle_alpha   90.00
_cell.angle_beta   90.00
_cell.angle_gamma   90.00
#
_symmetry.space_group_name_H-M   'P 1'
#
loop_
_entity.id
_entity.type
_entity.pdbx_description
1 polymer ?
#
loop_
_entity_poly.entity_id
_entity_poly.type
_entity_poly.pdbx_seq_one_letter_code
_entity_poly.pdbx_strand_id
1 'polypeptide(L)'
;MPELRRGVRRGRPPVNQRRRCQNPGKKSEHLIGNYIRTRAAAAKEAAEAAAVVTKKGEEEKVIAVLEESKVELGEREGVCLARSGGEGRVGEIVEREIVMGDDSGGLSANKVNGKEEESSTTPFPERVQVGGSPLYKIERKLGKGGFGQVFVGRRISGGNERTTGAGAMEVALKFEHRNSKGCSYGPPYEWQVYNTLGGSHGVPKVHYKGKQGDYYVMVMDILGPSLWDVWNSSGQTMSSEMVACIAVESLSILEKMHSRGYVHGDVKPENFLLGQSSTPQEKKLFLVDLGLATKWRESSNGQHVEYDQRPDMFRGTVRYASVHAHLGRTASRRDDLESLAYTLIFLLRGRLPWQGFQGDNKSFLVCKKKMATSPDMMCSLCPAPLKQFLEIVVNLKFDEEPNYSKLISVFEGLIGLNPAIRPINTDGAQKIICQVGQKRSRLNVEEEDGVPNKKVRLGVPATQWISVYNAKQPMKQRYHYNVADGRLAQHVERGNADGLYITCVASCSNLWALIMDARSGFTSQVYELSPFFLHKEWIMEQWEKNYYISSIAGANNGSSLVVMSKGMQYSQQSYKVSDSFPFKWINKKWKEGFHVTSMATAGNRWAVVMSRNAGFSDQVVELDFLYPSEGIHKRWDNGYRITSTAATWDQAALILSVPRRKPTDETQETLRTSQFPSTHVKEKWAKNLYLSCVCYGRSVS
;
A
#
# COMPACT_ATOMS: atom_id res chain seq x y z
N MET A 1 16.80 -7.08 -30.19
CA MET A 1 15.57 -7.89 -30.36
C MET A 1 15.08 -8.34 -28.98
N PRO A 2 13.76 -8.47 -28.78
CA PRO A 2 13.20 -9.43 -27.82
C PRO A 2 12.22 -10.40 -28.51
N GLU A 3 12.24 -11.68 -28.13
CA GLU A 3 11.38 -12.71 -28.73
C GLU A 3 9.91 -12.65 -28.25
N LEU A 4 8.99 -13.12 -29.09
CA LEU A 4 7.64 -13.48 -28.68
C LEU A 4 7.59 -14.94 -28.19
N ARG A 5 6.81 -15.23 -27.15
CA ARG A 5 6.30 -16.59 -26.87
C ARG A 5 4.79 -16.56 -26.77
N ARG A 6 4.11 -17.20 -27.74
CA ARG A 6 2.65 -17.37 -27.76
C ARG A 6 2.26 -18.66 -27.05
N GLY A 7 1.41 -18.57 -26.03
CA GLY A 7 0.77 -19.73 -25.42
C GLY A 7 -0.57 -20.06 -26.09
N VAL A 8 -0.66 -21.17 -26.81
CA VAL A 8 -1.93 -21.70 -27.36
C VAL A 8 -2.17 -23.10 -26.81
N ARG A 9 -3.27 -23.32 -26.09
CA ARG A 9 -3.72 -24.65 -25.66
C ARG A 9 -5.00 -25.03 -26.40
N ARG A 10 -4.96 -26.12 -27.17
CA ARG A 10 -6.14 -26.81 -27.69
C ARG A 10 -6.66 -27.80 -26.63
N GLY A 11 -7.97 -27.79 -26.36
CA GLY A 11 -8.61 -28.75 -25.46
C GLY A 11 -9.05 -30.05 -26.16
N ARG A 12 -9.17 -31.13 -25.39
CA ARG A 12 -9.98 -32.33 -25.71
C ARG A 12 -11.04 -32.52 -24.62
N PRO A 13 -12.25 -33.02 -24.94
CA PRO A 13 -13.33 -33.19 -23.96
C PRO A 13 -13.26 -34.53 -23.21
N PRO A 14 -13.84 -34.64 -22.00
CA PRO A 14 -14.06 -35.90 -21.29
C PRO A 14 -15.39 -36.58 -21.67
N VAL A 15 -15.49 -37.89 -21.45
CA VAL A 15 -16.69 -38.71 -21.72
C VAL A 15 -16.94 -39.71 -20.58
N ASN A 16 -18.14 -39.68 -19.99
CA ASN A 16 -18.96 -40.80 -19.48
C ASN A 16 -20.07 -40.24 -18.56
N GLN A 17 -21.37 -40.46 -18.85
CA GLN A 17 -22.20 -41.67 -18.67
C GLN A 17 -22.76 -41.85 -17.24
N ARG A 18 -24.06 -42.13 -17.18
CA ARG A 18 -24.87 -42.38 -15.97
C ARG A 18 -25.06 -43.89 -15.76
N ARG A 19 -25.34 -44.34 -14.52
CA ARG A 19 -26.26 -45.46 -14.25
C ARG A 19 -26.95 -45.30 -12.88
N ARG A 20 -28.03 -46.05 -12.66
CA ARG A 20 -28.97 -46.01 -11.52
C ARG A 20 -29.25 -47.43 -11.02
N CYS A 21 -29.47 -47.59 -9.70
CA CYS A 21 -30.40 -48.49 -8.97
C CYS A 21 -30.32 -48.05 -7.49
N GLN A 22 -31.36 -47.75 -6.68
CA GLN A 22 -32.66 -48.37 -6.38
C GLN A 22 -32.64 -49.54 -5.37
N ASN A 23 -32.74 -49.19 -4.07
CA ASN A 23 -33.65 -49.62 -2.97
C ASN A 23 -34.51 -50.90 -3.14
N PRO A 24 -35.00 -51.56 -2.04
CA PRO A 24 -35.28 -51.05 -0.66
C PRO A 24 -34.80 -51.96 0.51
N GLY A 25 -35.03 -51.69 1.81
CA GLY A 25 -35.58 -50.52 2.54
C GLY A 25 -36.24 -50.88 3.90
N LYS A 26 -36.66 -49.85 4.70
CA LYS A 26 -37.30 -49.90 6.06
C LYS A 26 -36.35 -50.34 7.19
N LYS A 27 -36.41 -49.86 8.45
CA LYS A 27 -37.24 -48.88 9.24
C LYS A 27 -36.37 -48.46 10.48
N SER A 28 -36.65 -47.57 11.44
CA SER A 28 -37.63 -46.48 11.77
C SER A 28 -37.18 -45.79 13.10
N GLU A 29 -37.59 -44.60 13.55
CA GLU A 29 -38.05 -43.31 12.97
C GLU A 29 -38.19 -42.26 14.10
N HIS A 30 -37.34 -41.22 14.14
CA HIS A 30 -37.56 -39.96 14.90
C HIS A 30 -36.94 -38.80 14.06
N LEU A 31 -37.71 -37.92 13.39
CA LEU A 31 -38.53 -36.78 13.86
C LEU A 31 -37.63 -35.54 14.21
N ILE A 32 -37.81 -34.30 13.70
CA ILE A 32 -38.87 -33.54 12.96
C ILE A 32 -38.16 -32.55 11.97
N GLY A 33 -38.68 -32.01 10.84
CA GLY A 33 -39.98 -32.21 10.14
C GLY A 33 -40.37 -31.21 9.00
N ASN A 34 -39.46 -30.39 8.43
CA ASN A 34 -39.61 -29.53 7.21
C ASN A 34 -40.39 -28.17 7.21
N TYR A 35 -39.86 -27.26 6.36
CA TYR A 35 -40.47 -26.18 5.52
C TYR A 35 -41.90 -25.65 5.75
N ILE A 36 -42.08 -24.31 5.61
CA ILE A 36 -42.99 -23.64 4.63
C ILE A 36 -42.77 -22.10 4.58
N ARG A 37 -43.14 -21.44 3.47
CA ARG A 37 -43.05 -19.97 3.24
C ARG A 37 -43.96 -19.17 4.18
N THR A 38 -43.50 -18.03 4.72
CA THR A 38 -44.38 -17.00 5.31
C THR A 38 -43.91 -15.55 5.13
N ARG A 39 -44.89 -14.65 4.94
CA ARG A 39 -44.97 -13.18 5.17
C ARG A 39 -43.95 -12.21 4.55
N ALA A 40 -42.67 -12.54 4.36
CA ALA A 40 -41.70 -11.55 3.82
C ALA A 40 -42.01 -11.11 2.37
N ALA A 41 -42.63 -11.98 1.56
CA ALA A 41 -43.09 -11.62 0.23
C ALA A 41 -44.26 -10.61 0.24
N ALA A 42 -45.21 -10.77 1.17
CA ALA A 42 -46.37 -9.88 1.30
C ALA A 42 -46.00 -8.47 1.77
N ALA A 43 -44.89 -8.33 2.52
CA ALA A 43 -44.35 -7.02 2.88
C ALA A 43 -43.84 -6.21 1.67
N LYS A 44 -43.56 -6.88 0.54
CA LYS A 44 -43.13 -6.22 -0.70
C LYS A 44 -44.33 -5.65 -1.48
N GLU A 45 -45.39 -6.44 -1.64
CA GLU A 45 -46.63 -6.02 -2.29
C GLU A 45 -47.33 -4.87 -1.52
N ALA A 46 -47.29 -4.89 -0.18
CA ALA A 46 -47.89 -3.86 0.67
C ALA A 46 -47.20 -2.48 0.55
N ALA A 47 -45.89 -2.44 0.26
CA ALA A 47 -45.16 -1.18 0.10
C ALA A 47 -45.38 -0.54 -1.29
N GLU A 48 -45.49 -1.36 -2.33
CA GLU A 48 -45.75 -0.90 -3.71
C GLU A 48 -47.16 -0.28 -3.85
N ALA A 49 -48.11 -0.66 -2.98
CA ALA A 49 -49.44 -0.04 -2.90
C ALA A 49 -49.46 1.36 -2.25
N ALA A 50 -48.45 1.73 -1.45
CA ALA A 50 -48.42 2.99 -0.71
C ALA A 50 -47.93 4.20 -1.54
N ALA A 51 -47.74 4.04 -2.85
CA ALA A 51 -47.20 5.05 -3.75
C ALA A 51 -48.27 5.93 -4.45
N VAL A 52 -49.53 5.89 -4.02
CA VAL A 52 -50.67 6.55 -4.70
C VAL A 52 -51.50 7.35 -3.70
N VAL A 53 -51.83 8.60 -4.07
CA VAL A 53 -52.44 9.66 -3.22
C VAL A 53 -51.46 10.14 -2.14
N THR A 54 -50.78 11.30 -2.28
CA THR A 54 -51.18 12.57 -2.92
C THR A 54 -50.17 13.08 -3.96
N LYS A 55 -50.64 13.88 -4.93
CA LYS A 55 -49.81 14.58 -5.94
C LYS A 55 -49.85 16.10 -5.77
N LYS A 56 -48.67 16.72 -5.75
CA LYS A 56 -48.31 18.08 -6.27
C LYS A 56 -46.81 18.28 -5.99
N GLY A 57 -45.94 18.65 -6.93
CA GLY A 57 -46.12 18.76 -8.38
C GLY A 57 -45.16 19.78 -9.00
N GLU A 58 -43.91 19.38 -9.28
CA GLU A 58 -42.88 20.20 -9.95
C GLU A 58 -41.85 19.30 -10.67
N GLU A 59 -40.94 19.89 -11.45
CA GLU A 59 -40.26 19.22 -12.59
C GLU A 59 -39.00 18.38 -12.25
N GLU A 60 -38.72 17.37 -13.10
CA GLU A 60 -37.50 16.56 -13.01
C GLU A 60 -36.25 17.28 -13.53
N LYS A 61 -35.48 17.92 -12.64
CA LYS A 61 -34.05 18.20 -12.86
C LYS A 61 -33.22 17.90 -11.61
N VAL A 62 -32.40 16.84 -11.68
CA VAL A 62 -31.36 16.55 -10.66
C VAL A 62 -29.98 16.64 -11.32
N ILE A 63 -29.40 17.83 -11.27
CA ILE A 63 -28.04 18.12 -11.75
C ILE A 63 -27.13 18.34 -10.53
N ALA A 64 -25.93 17.75 -10.59
CA ALA A 64 -24.77 17.97 -9.70
C ALA A 64 -24.99 18.04 -8.17
N VAL A 65 -24.51 17.01 -7.45
CA VAL A 65 -24.17 17.16 -6.03
C VAL A 65 -22.75 17.77 -5.93
N LEU A 66 -22.66 19.00 -5.42
CA LEU A 66 -21.40 19.68 -5.09
C LEU A 66 -21.08 19.56 -3.59
N GLU A 67 -19.81 19.78 -3.25
CA GLU A 67 -19.25 19.71 -1.89
C GLU A 67 -18.30 20.93 -1.79
N GLU A 68 -18.56 21.86 -0.87
CA GLU A 68 -17.95 23.20 -0.90
C GLU A 68 -16.47 23.23 -0.53
N SER A 69 -15.67 24.03 -1.25
CA SER A 69 -14.31 24.39 -0.87
C SER A 69 -14.33 25.67 -0.02
N LYS A 70 -14.01 25.55 1.28
CA LYS A 70 -13.73 26.72 2.11
C LYS A 70 -12.55 27.50 1.52
N VAL A 71 -12.72 28.82 1.40
CA VAL A 71 -11.66 29.79 1.13
C VAL A 71 -11.49 30.61 2.39
N GLU A 72 -10.27 30.62 2.95
CA GLU A 72 -9.92 31.54 4.03
C GLU A 72 -9.25 32.77 3.41
N LEU A 73 -9.93 33.92 3.52
CA LEU A 73 -9.39 35.23 3.14
C LEU A 73 -8.60 35.82 4.32
N GLY A 74 -7.47 36.46 4.02
CA GLY A 74 -6.52 36.91 5.03
C GLY A 74 -5.48 37.89 4.49
N GLU A 75 -5.92 38.92 3.75
CA GLU A 75 -5.04 40.01 3.32
C GLU A 75 -4.58 40.85 4.53
N ARG A 76 -3.27 41.10 4.63
CA ARG A 76 -2.71 42.33 5.19
C ARG A 76 -1.45 42.72 4.45
N GLU A 77 -1.45 43.94 3.92
CA GLU A 77 -0.27 44.54 3.31
C GLU A 77 0.79 44.92 4.36
N GLY A 78 2.06 44.94 3.96
CA GLY A 78 3.20 45.27 4.83
C GLY A 78 4.31 45.92 4.03
N VAL A 79 4.25 47.24 3.89
CA VAL A 79 5.12 48.07 3.03
C VAL A 79 6.61 47.83 3.31
N CYS A 80 7.40 47.70 2.23
CA CYS A 80 8.86 47.64 2.30
C CYS A 80 9.46 49.04 2.54
N LEU A 81 10.34 49.16 3.54
CA LEU A 81 11.28 50.29 3.68
C LEU A 81 12.65 49.74 4.07
N ALA A 82 13.70 50.20 3.40
CA ALA A 82 15.07 49.77 3.62
C ALA A 82 15.98 50.97 3.90
N ARG A 83 16.87 50.86 4.90
CA ARG A 83 18.13 51.64 4.96
C ARG A 83 19.15 51.12 5.98
N SER A 84 20.32 50.75 5.45
CA SER A 84 21.68 51.05 5.93
C SER A 84 22.03 51.11 7.44
N GLY A 85 23.09 50.37 7.80
CA GLY A 85 24.22 50.95 8.56
C GLY A 85 24.67 50.21 9.83
N GLY A 86 25.99 50.14 10.05
CA GLY A 86 26.60 49.77 11.34
C GLY A 86 27.61 48.61 11.28
N GLU A 87 28.88 48.91 11.48
CA GLU A 87 29.96 47.92 11.74
C GLU A 87 30.20 47.80 13.26
N GLY A 88 30.81 46.70 13.75
CA GLY A 88 31.54 46.76 15.03
C GLY A 88 31.68 45.50 15.89
N ARG A 89 32.89 44.92 15.87
CA ARG A 89 33.60 44.23 17.00
C ARG A 89 33.07 42.90 17.58
N VAL A 90 33.83 41.85 17.26
CA VAL A 90 34.33 40.73 18.07
C VAL A 90 33.91 40.64 19.56
N GLY A 91 33.48 39.44 19.96
CA GLY A 91 33.51 38.91 21.33
C GLY A 91 33.62 37.37 21.28
N GLU A 92 34.26 36.74 22.27
CA GLU A 92 34.62 35.31 22.24
C GLU A 92 33.58 34.34 22.82
N ILE A 93 33.58 33.12 22.25
CA ILE A 93 33.38 31.79 22.86
C ILE A 93 32.35 31.65 24.00
N VAL A 94 31.24 30.95 23.71
CA VAL A 94 30.75 29.81 24.53
C VAL A 94 30.17 28.76 23.58
N GLU A 95 30.65 27.51 23.63
CA GLU A 95 30.01 26.39 22.94
C GLU A 95 28.69 26.01 23.66
N ARG A 96 27.64 25.70 22.89
CA ARG A 96 26.42 25.10 23.44
C ARG A 96 26.02 23.86 22.65
N GLU A 97 25.96 22.74 23.36
CA GLU A 97 25.47 21.47 22.85
C GLU A 97 24.04 21.61 22.34
N ILE A 98 23.81 21.25 21.07
CA ILE A 98 22.45 21.17 20.52
C ILE A 98 21.87 19.81 20.92
N VAL A 99 21.19 19.78 22.07
CA VAL A 99 20.45 18.62 22.54
C VAL A 99 19.38 18.26 21.49
N MET A 100 19.55 17.10 20.85
CA MET A 100 18.66 16.63 19.79
C MET A 100 17.27 16.28 20.35
N GLY A 101 16.26 17.03 19.90
CA GLY A 101 14.88 16.86 20.32
C GLY A 101 14.24 15.55 19.83
N ASP A 102 13.31 15.04 20.63
CA ASP A 102 12.65 13.75 20.48
C ASP A 102 11.82 13.61 19.17
N ASP A 103 12.14 12.62 18.33
CA ASP A 103 11.38 12.23 17.11
C ASP A 103 10.87 10.77 17.25
N SER A 104 10.38 10.38 18.44
CA SER A 104 9.64 9.12 18.66
C SER A 104 8.10 9.31 18.63
N GLY A 105 7.63 10.50 18.23
CA GLY A 105 6.22 10.89 18.22
C GLY A 105 5.38 10.33 17.06
N GLY A 106 4.77 9.16 17.26
CA GLY A 106 3.71 8.63 16.38
C GLY A 106 2.37 9.37 16.58
N LEU A 107 2.21 10.56 15.99
CA LEU A 107 1.02 11.40 16.17
C LEU A 107 0.03 11.38 15.00
N SER A 108 -1.25 11.31 15.37
CA SER A 108 -2.39 11.64 14.51
C SER A 108 -2.46 13.16 14.29
N ALA A 109 -3.15 13.59 13.23
CA ALA A 109 -3.24 14.99 12.83
C ALA A 109 -3.95 15.92 13.85
N ASN A 110 -3.70 17.21 13.68
CA ASN A 110 -4.31 18.39 14.30
C ASN A 110 -3.96 18.67 15.78
N LYS A 111 -3.03 19.61 15.98
CA LYS A 111 -2.91 20.39 17.22
C LYS A 111 -3.45 21.79 16.97
N VAL A 112 -4.50 22.18 17.70
CA VAL A 112 -4.98 23.57 17.83
C VAL A 112 -4.88 23.92 19.31
N ASN A 113 -4.46 25.14 19.64
CA ASN A 113 -4.21 25.51 21.03
C ASN A 113 -5.50 25.54 21.87
N GLY A 114 -5.65 24.52 22.70
CA GLY A 114 -6.59 24.41 23.81
C GLY A 114 -5.97 23.53 24.89
N LYS A 115 -6.44 23.63 26.13
CA LYS A 115 -6.00 22.70 27.20
C LYS A 115 -6.36 21.28 26.77
N GLU A 116 -5.41 20.35 26.85
CA GLU A 116 -5.68 18.94 26.57
C GLU A 116 -6.63 18.40 27.67
N GLU A 117 -7.92 18.25 27.33
CA GLU A 117 -8.86 17.52 28.18
C GLU A 117 -8.43 16.05 28.24
N GLU A 118 -8.25 15.52 29.45
CA GLU A 118 -8.09 14.09 29.64
C GLU A 118 -9.38 13.37 29.20
N SER A 119 -9.38 12.83 27.98
CA SER A 119 -10.46 11.97 27.50
C SER A 119 -10.70 10.86 28.52
N SER A 120 -11.93 10.72 29.01
CA SER A 120 -12.29 9.98 30.23
C SER A 120 -12.11 8.46 30.14
N THR A 121 -10.86 8.01 30.08
CA THR A 121 -10.48 6.60 30.23
C THR A 121 -10.66 6.17 31.68
N THR A 122 -11.39 5.08 31.90
CA THR A 122 -11.49 4.44 33.21
C THR A 122 -10.09 4.10 33.75
N PRO A 123 -9.78 4.36 35.04
CA PRO A 123 -8.44 4.16 35.57
C PRO A 123 -8.01 2.68 35.50
N PHE A 124 -6.72 2.43 35.29
CA PHE A 124 -6.18 1.08 35.31
C PHE A 124 -6.39 0.42 36.69
N PRO A 125 -6.83 -0.85 36.75
CA PRO A 125 -7.12 -1.52 38.01
C PRO A 125 -5.82 -1.84 38.76
N GLU A 126 -5.68 -1.44 40.03
CA GLU A 126 -4.46 -1.67 40.84
C GLU A 126 -3.98 -3.14 40.84
N ARG A 127 -4.92 -4.08 40.70
CA ARG A 127 -4.68 -5.52 40.72
C ARG A 127 -5.36 -6.20 39.54
N VAL A 128 -4.68 -7.19 38.97
CA VAL A 128 -5.08 -7.89 37.76
C VAL A 128 -5.23 -9.39 38.01
N GLN A 129 -6.35 -9.95 37.57
CA GLN A 129 -6.54 -11.40 37.49
C GLN A 129 -7.41 -11.76 36.28
N VAL A 130 -6.86 -12.52 35.33
CA VAL A 130 -7.53 -12.84 34.05
C VAL A 130 -7.27 -14.28 33.63
N GLY A 131 -8.28 -14.96 33.08
CA GLY A 131 -8.11 -16.29 32.46
C GLY A 131 -7.52 -17.37 33.40
N GLY A 132 -7.82 -17.31 34.70
CA GLY A 132 -7.27 -18.23 35.71
C GLY A 132 -5.85 -17.89 36.18
N SER A 133 -5.35 -16.68 35.91
CA SER A 133 -4.03 -16.25 36.37
C SER A 133 -3.92 -16.14 37.90
N PRO A 134 -2.68 -16.08 38.44
CA PRO A 134 -2.42 -15.46 39.73
C PRO A 134 -2.94 -14.02 39.79
N LEU A 135 -3.08 -13.48 41.00
CA LEU A 135 -3.33 -12.06 41.22
C LEU A 135 -2.00 -11.29 41.13
N TYR A 136 -1.93 -10.32 40.22
CA TYR A 136 -0.79 -9.41 40.05
C TYR A 136 -1.15 -8.01 40.53
N LYS A 137 -0.22 -7.29 41.14
CA LYS A 137 -0.28 -5.84 41.37
C LYS A 137 0.30 -5.14 40.13
N ILE A 138 -0.33 -4.07 39.63
CA ILE A 138 0.29 -3.20 38.63
C ILE A 138 1.36 -2.33 39.32
N GLU A 139 2.53 -2.24 38.69
CA GLU A 139 3.63 -1.37 39.12
C GLU A 139 3.98 -0.38 38.00
N ARG A 140 5.27 -0.09 37.80
CA ARG A 140 5.73 0.90 36.81
C ARG A 140 5.27 0.55 35.38
N LYS A 141 4.98 1.59 34.60
CA LYS A 141 4.75 1.47 33.16
C LYS A 141 6.04 1.07 32.44
N LEU A 142 5.92 0.18 31.46
CA LEU A 142 6.99 -0.25 30.55
C LEU A 142 6.92 0.50 29.21
N GLY A 143 5.72 0.80 28.70
CA GLY A 143 5.57 1.50 27.42
C GLY A 143 4.14 1.84 27.02
N LYS A 144 3.99 2.52 25.87
CA LYS A 144 2.72 2.82 25.21
C LYS A 144 2.88 2.54 23.71
N GLY A 145 2.20 1.50 23.23
CA GLY A 145 2.15 1.17 21.80
C GLY A 145 1.01 1.91 21.09
N GLY A 146 0.79 1.60 19.81
CA GLY A 146 -0.27 2.23 19.01
C GLY A 146 -1.71 1.85 19.43
N PHE A 147 -1.88 0.73 20.14
CA PHE A 147 -3.18 0.15 20.48
C PHE A 147 -3.47 0.08 21.98
N GLY A 148 -2.41 0.08 22.81
CA GLY A 148 -2.47 -0.22 24.23
C GLY A 148 -1.25 0.24 25.04
N GLN A 149 -1.27 -0.04 26.34
CA GLN A 149 -0.21 0.33 27.30
C GLN A 149 0.33 -0.92 27.99
N VAL A 150 1.63 -0.94 28.30
CA VAL A 150 2.31 -2.09 28.93
C VAL A 150 2.88 -1.67 30.27
N PHE A 151 2.70 -2.51 31.30
CA PHE A 151 3.17 -2.28 32.68
C PHE A 151 3.88 -3.52 33.22
N VAL A 152 4.70 -3.34 34.26
CA VAL A 152 5.14 -4.45 35.11
C VAL A 152 3.95 -4.91 35.96
N GLY A 153 3.70 -6.22 35.96
CA GLY A 153 2.84 -6.89 36.92
C GLY A 153 3.68 -7.68 37.92
N ARG A 154 3.57 -7.37 39.21
CA ARG A 154 4.25 -8.13 40.27
C ARG A 154 3.26 -9.08 40.94
N ARG A 155 3.61 -10.36 41.00
CA ARG A 155 2.75 -11.42 41.54
C ARG A 155 2.58 -11.26 43.05
N ILE A 156 1.34 -11.36 43.54
CA ILE A 156 1.02 -11.13 44.97
C ILE A 156 1.18 -12.42 45.79
N SER A 157 0.93 -13.60 45.21
CA SER A 157 0.98 -14.88 45.94
C SER A 157 1.58 -16.03 45.11
N GLY A 158 2.60 -16.68 45.69
CA GLY A 158 3.43 -17.68 45.02
C GLY A 158 4.30 -17.11 43.91
N GLY A 159 5.13 -17.96 43.30
CA GLY A 159 6.19 -17.56 42.39
C GLY A 159 7.56 -17.50 43.09
N ASN A 160 8.63 -17.32 42.32
CA ASN A 160 10.00 -17.26 42.81
C ASN A 160 10.84 -16.40 41.85
N GLU A 161 11.79 -15.62 42.37
CA GLU A 161 12.55 -14.62 41.58
C GLU A 161 13.34 -15.25 40.44
N ARG A 162 13.78 -16.51 40.60
CA ARG A 162 14.54 -17.27 39.59
C ARG A 162 13.66 -18.08 38.62
N THR A 163 12.34 -18.01 38.73
CA THR A 163 11.41 -18.75 37.86
C THR A 163 10.95 -17.88 36.69
N THR A 164 10.99 -18.42 35.47
CA THR A 164 10.53 -17.74 34.25
C THR A 164 9.15 -18.25 33.80
N GLY A 165 8.48 -17.49 32.94
CA GLY A 165 7.16 -17.83 32.41
C GLY A 165 6.02 -17.68 33.43
N ALA A 166 4.99 -18.54 33.35
CA ALA A 166 3.80 -18.43 34.22
C ALA A 166 4.07 -18.57 35.74
N GLY A 167 5.25 -19.07 36.14
CA GLY A 167 5.70 -19.11 37.53
C GLY A 167 6.45 -17.86 38.01
N ALA A 168 6.70 -16.88 37.14
CA ALA A 168 7.52 -15.72 37.44
C ALA A 168 6.92 -14.77 38.47
N MET A 169 7.80 -14.07 39.19
CA MET A 169 7.45 -13.03 40.16
C MET A 169 7.06 -11.71 39.48
N GLU A 170 7.71 -11.38 38.36
CA GLU A 170 7.33 -10.25 37.49
C GLU A 170 6.89 -10.77 36.11
N VAL A 171 5.94 -10.06 35.51
CA VAL A 171 5.39 -10.32 34.16
C VAL A 171 5.13 -8.99 33.46
N ALA A 172 5.05 -9.00 32.12
CA ALA A 172 4.55 -7.86 31.37
C ALA A 172 3.03 -7.95 31.21
N LEU A 173 2.33 -6.88 31.58
CA LEU A 173 0.87 -6.73 31.47
C LEU A 173 0.54 -5.73 30.35
N LYS A 174 0.06 -6.21 29.21
CA LYS A 174 -0.41 -5.37 28.09
C LYS A 174 -1.93 -5.18 28.17
N PHE A 175 -2.36 -3.92 28.19
CA PHE A 175 -3.76 -3.49 28.29
C PHE A 175 -4.19 -2.78 27.01
N GLU A 176 -5.32 -3.22 26.46
CA GLU A 176 -6.00 -2.57 25.33
C GLU A 176 -7.43 -2.27 25.74
N HIS A 177 -7.85 -1.00 25.62
CA HIS A 177 -9.18 -0.58 26.05
C HIS A 177 -10.24 -1.08 25.05
N ARG A 178 -11.44 -1.45 25.51
CA ARG A 178 -12.51 -2.00 24.66
C ARG A 178 -12.91 -1.08 23.49
N ASN A 179 -12.72 0.24 23.63
CA ASN A 179 -12.98 1.23 22.58
C ASN A 179 -11.75 1.50 21.68
N SER A 180 -10.59 0.84 21.89
CA SER A 180 -9.41 0.96 21.02
C SER A 180 -9.72 0.50 19.58
N LYS A 181 -9.03 1.10 18.60
CA LYS A 181 -9.08 0.66 17.20
C LYS A 181 -8.68 -0.82 17.12
N GLY A 182 -9.56 -1.66 16.56
CA GLY A 182 -9.39 -3.12 16.49
C GLY A 182 -10.12 -3.92 17.56
N CYS A 183 -10.60 -3.30 18.64
CA CYS A 183 -11.37 -3.97 19.71
C CYS A 183 -12.90 -3.98 19.50
N SER A 184 -13.39 -3.33 18.43
CA SER A 184 -14.82 -3.09 18.17
C SER A 184 -15.69 -4.34 17.97
N TYR A 185 -15.07 -5.51 17.74
CA TYR A 185 -15.75 -6.78 17.47
C TYR A 185 -15.33 -7.90 18.44
N GLY A 186 -14.61 -7.59 19.51
CA GLY A 186 -14.09 -8.58 20.47
C GLY A 186 -12.66 -8.27 20.92
N PRO A 187 -11.92 -9.26 21.42
CA PRO A 187 -10.51 -9.09 21.80
C PRO A 187 -9.62 -8.69 20.60
N PRO A 188 -8.47 -8.04 20.85
CA PRO A 188 -7.51 -7.64 19.82
C PRO A 188 -7.12 -8.80 18.89
N TYR A 189 -6.99 -8.53 17.58
CA TYR A 189 -6.53 -9.54 16.60
C TYR A 189 -5.16 -10.13 16.96
N GLU A 190 -4.30 -9.35 17.61
CA GLU A 190 -3.02 -9.76 18.18
C GLU A 190 -3.10 -11.03 19.04
N TRP A 191 -4.22 -11.24 19.75
CA TRP A 191 -4.47 -12.44 20.56
C TRP A 191 -4.55 -13.73 19.73
N GLN A 192 -4.94 -13.63 18.46
CA GLN A 192 -4.98 -14.75 17.51
C GLN A 192 -3.60 -14.98 16.90
N VAL A 193 -2.81 -13.92 16.69
CA VAL A 193 -1.43 -14.01 16.24
C VAL A 193 -0.58 -14.70 17.31
N TYR A 194 -0.64 -14.29 18.58
CA TYR A 194 0.06 -14.98 19.67
C TYR A 194 -0.41 -16.42 19.91
N ASN A 195 -1.68 -16.76 19.66
CA ASN A 195 -2.13 -18.16 19.68
C ASN A 195 -1.45 -19.01 18.59
N THR A 196 -1.08 -18.40 17.46
CA THR A 196 -0.49 -19.10 16.31
C THR A 196 1.05 -19.08 16.33
N LEU A 197 1.65 -18.06 16.95
CA LEU A 197 3.10 -17.87 17.03
C LEU A 197 3.69 -18.19 18.41
N GLY A 198 2.88 -18.33 19.47
CA GLY A 198 3.34 -18.58 20.84
C GLY A 198 4.28 -19.78 20.94
N GLY A 199 5.41 -19.60 21.63
CA GLY A 199 6.46 -20.62 21.74
C GLY A 199 7.32 -20.81 20.49
N SER A 200 7.11 -20.01 19.43
CA SER A 200 8.07 -19.91 18.32
C SER A 200 9.36 -19.25 18.78
N HIS A 201 10.46 -19.57 18.10
CA HIS A 201 11.73 -18.87 18.27
C HIS A 201 11.55 -17.34 18.04
N GLY A 202 12.09 -16.54 18.96
CA GLY A 202 11.97 -15.08 18.94
C GLY A 202 10.64 -14.48 19.40
N VAL A 203 9.62 -15.27 19.74
CA VAL A 203 8.29 -14.74 20.13
C VAL A 203 8.06 -14.96 21.63
N PRO A 204 7.75 -13.91 22.43
CA PRO A 204 7.46 -14.07 23.85
C PRO A 204 6.17 -14.88 24.05
N LYS A 205 6.08 -15.60 25.18
CA LYS A 205 4.89 -16.40 25.51
C LYS A 205 3.87 -15.51 26.22
N VAL A 206 2.63 -15.57 25.75
CA VAL A 206 1.45 -15.17 26.55
C VAL A 206 1.10 -16.33 27.49
N HIS A 207 1.00 -16.06 28.79
CA HIS A 207 0.66 -17.03 29.82
C HIS A 207 -0.84 -17.07 30.08
N TYR A 208 -1.43 -15.88 30.21
CA TYR A 208 -2.85 -15.69 30.51
C TYR A 208 -3.39 -14.51 29.69
N LYS A 209 -4.68 -14.54 29.37
CA LYS A 209 -5.38 -13.41 28.76
C LYS A 209 -6.86 -13.43 29.11
N GLY A 210 -7.48 -12.26 29.17
CA GLY A 210 -8.89 -12.12 29.50
C GLY A 210 -9.32 -10.66 29.55
N LYS A 211 -10.58 -10.42 29.91
CA LYS A 211 -11.13 -9.08 30.09
C LYS A 211 -11.24 -8.77 31.57
N GLN A 212 -10.86 -7.56 31.98
CA GLN A 212 -11.09 -7.03 33.32
C GLN A 212 -11.52 -5.56 33.22
N GLY A 213 -12.70 -5.24 33.75
CA GLY A 213 -13.33 -3.93 33.54
C GLY A 213 -13.50 -3.65 32.03
N ASP A 214 -13.04 -2.48 31.59
CA ASP A 214 -13.07 -2.08 30.17
C ASP A 214 -11.83 -2.49 29.38
N TYR A 215 -10.91 -3.25 29.96
CA TYR A 215 -9.65 -3.64 29.33
C TYR A 215 -9.62 -5.11 28.92
N TYR A 216 -9.14 -5.35 27.70
CA TYR A 216 -8.53 -6.61 27.32
C TYR A 216 -7.08 -6.64 27.83
N VAL A 217 -6.71 -7.69 28.54
CA VAL A 217 -5.40 -7.81 29.21
C VAL A 217 -4.69 -9.08 28.74
N MET A 218 -3.41 -8.97 28.39
CA MET A 218 -2.49 -10.10 28.21
C MET A 218 -1.41 -10.07 29.29
N VAL A 219 -1.15 -11.23 29.88
CA VAL A 219 -0.03 -11.51 30.79
C VAL A 219 1.01 -12.30 30.00
N MET A 220 2.22 -11.78 29.86
CA MET A 220 3.27 -12.36 29.02
C MET A 220 4.66 -12.31 29.67
N ASP A 221 5.62 -13.05 29.10
CA ASP A 221 7.04 -13.00 29.48
C ASP A 221 7.50 -11.53 29.59
N ILE A 222 8.09 -11.15 30.73
CA ILE A 222 8.80 -9.88 30.87
C ILE A 222 10.19 -9.99 30.22
N LEU A 223 10.60 -8.94 29.51
CA LEU A 223 11.83 -8.90 28.71
C LEU A 223 12.78 -7.80 29.21
N GLY A 224 13.97 -7.76 28.62
CA GLY A 224 14.98 -6.73 28.83
C GLY A 224 14.76 -5.49 27.95
N PRO A 225 15.81 -4.66 27.77
CA PRO A 225 15.72 -3.43 26.96
C PRO A 225 15.47 -3.72 25.47
N SER A 226 14.87 -2.75 24.77
CA SER A 226 14.75 -2.77 23.32
C SER A 226 16.08 -2.40 22.64
N LEU A 227 16.24 -2.72 21.36
CA LEU A 227 17.38 -2.25 20.57
C LEU A 227 17.43 -0.72 20.45
N TRP A 228 16.28 -0.03 20.60
CA TRP A 228 16.23 1.43 20.71
C TRP A 228 16.86 1.93 22.02
N ASP A 229 16.58 1.28 23.14
CA ASP A 229 17.16 1.65 24.44
C ASP A 229 18.68 1.37 24.45
N VAL A 230 19.08 0.20 23.95
CA VAL A 230 20.50 -0.16 23.79
C VAL A 230 21.22 0.82 22.86
N TRP A 231 20.62 1.20 21.73
CA TRP A 231 21.20 2.18 20.80
C TRP A 231 21.39 3.56 21.44
N ASN A 232 20.40 4.06 22.21
CA ASN A 232 20.54 5.33 22.92
C ASN A 232 21.60 5.29 24.03
N SER A 233 21.63 4.22 24.85
CA SER A 233 22.67 4.04 25.88
C SER A 233 24.08 3.82 25.31
N SER A 234 24.21 3.37 24.06
CA SER A 234 25.49 3.15 23.37
C SER A 234 26.01 4.36 22.59
N GLY A 235 25.55 5.58 22.92
CA GLY A 235 26.00 6.79 22.21
C GLY A 235 25.43 6.93 20.80
N GLN A 236 24.22 6.41 20.55
CA GLN A 236 23.49 6.54 19.27
C GLN A 236 24.20 5.91 18.05
N THR A 237 24.96 4.84 18.29
CA THR A 237 25.60 4.01 17.26
C THR A 237 25.75 2.56 17.74
N MET A 238 26.04 1.63 16.82
CA MET A 238 26.35 0.23 17.11
C MET A 238 27.49 -0.27 16.21
N SER A 239 28.30 -1.21 16.71
CA SER A 239 29.38 -1.81 15.92
C SER A 239 28.85 -2.67 14.77
N SER A 240 29.66 -2.86 13.73
CA SER A 240 29.34 -3.74 12.59
C SER A 240 29.04 -5.17 13.02
N GLU A 241 29.76 -5.71 14.01
CA GLU A 241 29.51 -7.03 14.59
C GLU A 241 28.17 -7.09 15.33
N MET A 242 27.83 -6.08 16.14
CA MET A 242 26.55 -6.02 16.83
C MET A 242 25.39 -5.98 15.84
N VAL A 243 25.48 -5.12 14.82
CA VAL A 243 24.47 -5.01 13.75
C VAL A 243 24.39 -6.32 12.93
N ALA A 244 25.50 -7.02 12.70
CA ALA A 244 25.48 -8.32 12.03
C ALA A 244 24.83 -9.42 12.87
N CYS A 245 25.09 -9.48 14.19
CA CYS A 245 24.43 -10.41 15.09
C CYS A 245 22.91 -10.14 15.17
N ILE A 246 22.51 -8.86 15.25
CA ILE A 246 21.11 -8.43 15.18
C ILE A 246 20.48 -8.86 13.86
N ALA A 247 21.16 -8.67 12.72
CA ALA A 247 20.65 -9.05 11.40
C ALA A 247 20.36 -10.55 11.32
N VAL A 248 21.33 -11.37 11.74
CA VAL A 248 21.29 -12.82 11.65
C VAL A 248 20.22 -13.45 12.55
N GLU A 249 20.10 -13.00 13.81
CA GLU A 249 19.02 -13.49 14.69
C GLU A 249 17.66 -12.92 14.25
N SER A 250 17.55 -11.64 13.87
CA SER A 250 16.30 -11.05 13.33
C SER A 250 15.78 -11.81 12.10
N LEU A 251 16.67 -12.23 11.18
CA LEU A 251 16.31 -13.03 10.02
C LEU A 251 15.77 -14.42 10.41
N SER A 252 16.29 -15.02 11.49
CA SER A 252 15.79 -16.28 12.04
C SER A 252 14.40 -16.13 12.68
N ILE A 253 14.16 -15.03 13.40
CA ILE A 253 12.85 -14.72 13.99
C ILE A 253 11.80 -14.45 12.89
N LEU A 254 12.17 -13.67 11.86
CA LEU A 254 11.31 -13.39 10.72
C LEU A 254 11.03 -14.65 9.88
N GLU A 255 12.03 -15.52 9.60
CA GLU A 255 11.77 -16.85 9.01
C GLU A 255 10.70 -17.58 9.81
N LYS A 256 10.83 -17.62 11.15
CA LYS A 256 9.93 -18.41 11.98
C LYS A 256 8.49 -17.89 11.92
N MET A 257 8.32 -16.57 11.91
CA MET A 257 7.03 -15.89 11.75
C MET A 257 6.44 -16.08 10.34
N HIS A 258 7.25 -15.87 9.29
CA HIS A 258 6.87 -16.07 7.89
C HIS A 258 6.49 -17.53 7.63
N SER A 259 7.22 -18.51 8.18
CA SER A 259 6.93 -19.94 8.06
C SER A 259 5.61 -20.37 8.73
N ARG A 260 5.07 -19.56 9.65
CA ARG A 260 3.74 -19.71 10.27
C ARG A 260 2.64 -18.97 9.50
N GLY A 261 2.96 -18.27 8.42
CA GLY A 261 2.01 -17.61 7.51
C GLY A 261 1.73 -16.13 7.82
N TYR A 262 2.46 -15.52 8.76
CA TYR A 262 2.27 -14.14 9.20
C TYR A 262 3.47 -13.25 8.82
N VAL A 263 3.21 -11.98 8.50
CA VAL A 263 4.19 -10.87 8.43
C VAL A 263 3.96 -9.91 9.59
N HIS A 264 4.99 -9.18 10.01
CA HIS A 264 4.92 -8.28 11.17
C HIS A 264 4.35 -6.90 10.82
N GLY A 265 4.79 -6.31 9.71
CA GLY A 265 4.31 -5.00 9.24
C GLY A 265 4.78 -3.79 10.06
N ASP A 266 5.69 -3.98 11.02
CA ASP A 266 6.26 -2.90 11.85
C ASP A 266 7.63 -3.28 12.45
N VAL A 267 8.54 -3.75 11.60
CA VAL A 267 9.91 -4.12 12.01
C VAL A 267 10.73 -2.85 12.28
N LYS A 268 11.19 -2.67 13.52
CA LYS A 268 11.91 -1.48 14.01
C LYS A 268 12.69 -1.76 15.31
N PRO A 269 13.69 -0.94 15.69
CA PRO A 269 14.46 -1.09 16.94
C PRO A 269 13.62 -1.24 18.21
N GLU A 270 12.52 -0.50 18.32
CA GLU A 270 11.64 -0.46 19.49
C GLU A 270 10.87 -1.79 19.70
N ASN A 271 10.65 -2.56 18.64
CA ASN A 271 9.91 -3.84 18.67
C ASN A 271 10.83 -5.06 18.82
N PHE A 272 12.16 -4.88 18.80
CA PHE A 272 13.13 -5.92 19.08
C PHE A 272 13.70 -5.75 20.50
N LEU A 273 13.45 -6.72 21.38
CA LEU A 273 13.87 -6.70 22.78
C LEU A 273 14.86 -7.82 23.09
N LEU A 274 15.80 -7.54 23.98
CA LEU A 274 16.65 -8.56 24.60
C LEU A 274 15.88 -9.33 25.68
N GLY A 275 16.40 -10.50 26.11
CA GLY A 275 15.92 -11.14 27.33
C GLY A 275 16.33 -10.35 28.58
N GLN A 276 15.78 -10.72 29.73
CA GLN A 276 16.11 -10.05 31.00
C GLN A 276 17.60 -10.18 31.33
N SER A 277 18.21 -9.09 31.81
CA SER A 277 19.59 -9.08 32.29
C SER A 277 19.82 -10.04 33.45
N SER A 278 21.06 -10.53 33.58
CA SER A 278 21.43 -11.54 34.58
C SER A 278 20.69 -12.88 34.43
N THR A 279 20.13 -13.17 33.25
CA THR A 279 19.50 -14.47 32.94
C THR A 279 20.21 -15.15 31.75
N PRO A 280 20.09 -16.49 31.59
CA PRO A 280 20.58 -17.21 30.41
C PRO A 280 19.96 -16.76 29.07
N GLN A 281 18.97 -15.85 29.08
CA GLN A 281 18.36 -15.30 27.88
C GLN A 281 18.75 -13.83 27.61
N GLU A 282 19.62 -13.21 28.42
CA GLU A 282 20.03 -11.80 28.25
C GLU A 282 20.48 -11.46 26.82
N LYS A 283 21.36 -12.29 26.23
CA LYS A 283 21.84 -12.11 24.85
C LYS A 283 20.86 -12.57 23.74
N LYS A 284 19.67 -13.03 24.08
CA LYS A 284 18.70 -13.58 23.12
C LYS A 284 17.72 -12.49 22.67
N LEU A 285 17.49 -12.40 21.36
CA LEU A 285 16.55 -11.44 20.78
C LEU A 285 15.11 -11.97 20.73
N PHE A 286 14.15 -11.06 20.87
CA PHE A 286 12.72 -11.29 20.76
C PHE A 286 12.07 -10.18 19.93
N LEU A 287 10.98 -10.50 19.21
CA LEU A 287 10.19 -9.58 18.40
C LEU A 287 8.78 -9.46 19.03
N VAL A 288 8.32 -8.23 19.26
CA VAL A 288 7.10 -7.91 20.04
C VAL A 288 6.18 -6.91 19.32
N ASP A 289 5.00 -6.69 19.89
CA ASP A 289 3.91 -5.84 19.37
C ASP A 289 3.33 -6.32 18.02
N LEU A 290 2.73 -7.52 18.05
CA LEU A 290 2.14 -8.19 16.89
C LEU A 290 0.79 -7.57 16.44
N GLY A 291 0.44 -6.36 16.91
CA GLY A 291 -0.82 -5.68 16.65
C GLY A 291 -1.03 -5.23 15.19
N LEU A 292 0.06 -5.06 14.43
CA LEU A 292 0.03 -4.79 12.99
C LEU A 292 0.24 -6.04 12.12
N ALA A 293 0.48 -7.21 12.73
CA ALA A 293 0.77 -8.43 11.99
C ALA A 293 -0.42 -8.88 11.12
N THR A 294 -0.13 -9.39 9.93
CA THR A 294 -1.16 -9.83 8.95
C THR A 294 -0.76 -11.17 8.32
N LYS A 295 -1.74 -11.90 7.75
CA LYS A 295 -1.42 -13.12 7.01
C LYS A 295 -0.88 -12.77 5.62
N TRP A 296 0.20 -13.43 5.19
CA TRP A 296 0.69 -13.37 3.79
C TRP A 296 0.28 -14.62 2.98
N ARG A 297 -0.18 -15.69 3.64
CA ARG A 297 -0.80 -16.85 2.99
C ARG A 297 -2.00 -17.38 3.76
N GLU A 298 -2.90 -18.05 3.07
CA GLU A 298 -4.03 -18.72 3.69
C GLU A 298 -3.61 -19.99 4.43
N SER A 299 -4.28 -20.27 5.54
CA SER A 299 -3.93 -21.36 6.47
C SER A 299 -4.44 -22.74 6.02
N SER A 300 -5.42 -22.80 5.10
CA SER A 300 -6.06 -24.05 4.67
C SER A 300 -5.36 -24.73 3.49
N ASN A 301 -4.83 -23.95 2.55
CA ASN A 301 -4.20 -24.44 1.32
C ASN A 301 -2.76 -23.92 1.11
N GLY A 302 -2.25 -23.04 1.98
CA GLY A 302 -0.91 -22.45 1.87
C GLY A 302 -0.74 -21.41 0.76
N GLN A 303 -1.82 -21.05 0.06
CA GLN A 303 -1.78 -20.13 -1.08
C GLN A 303 -1.48 -18.69 -0.63
N HIS A 304 -0.62 -17.99 -1.38
CA HIS A 304 -0.32 -16.57 -1.14
C HIS A 304 -1.59 -15.72 -1.20
N VAL A 305 -1.71 -14.70 -0.33
CA VAL A 305 -2.83 -13.74 -0.39
C VAL A 305 -2.80 -12.95 -1.69
N GLU A 306 -3.96 -12.53 -2.16
CA GLU A 306 -4.08 -11.75 -3.40
C GLU A 306 -3.43 -10.36 -3.29
N TYR A 307 -2.92 -9.89 -4.41
CA TYR A 307 -2.36 -8.54 -4.53
C TYR A 307 -3.48 -7.50 -4.64
N ASP A 308 -3.44 -6.50 -3.75
CA ASP A 308 -4.27 -5.30 -3.82
C ASP A 308 -3.44 -4.05 -3.50
N GLN A 309 -3.98 -2.87 -3.85
CA GLN A 309 -3.40 -1.57 -3.52
C GLN A 309 -4.50 -0.60 -3.09
N ARG A 310 -4.32 0.01 -1.91
CA ARG A 310 -5.23 1.00 -1.31
C ARG A 310 -4.41 2.21 -0.86
N PRO A 311 -4.21 3.22 -1.75
CA PRO A 311 -3.30 4.35 -1.48
C PRO A 311 -3.63 5.21 -0.24
N ASP A 312 -4.79 5.02 0.41
CA ASP A 312 -5.15 5.67 1.68
C ASP A 312 -4.83 4.85 2.94
N MET A 313 -4.39 3.59 2.80
CA MET A 313 -4.18 2.63 3.89
C MET A 313 -2.69 2.36 4.17
N PHE A 314 -1.97 3.38 4.66
CA PHE A 314 -0.64 3.20 5.24
C PHE A 314 -0.70 2.47 6.60
N ARG A 315 0.32 1.66 6.91
CA ARG A 315 0.53 0.98 8.20
C ARG A 315 2.03 0.91 8.54
N GLY A 316 2.34 0.73 9.82
CA GLY A 316 3.72 0.63 10.32
C GLY A 316 4.38 1.99 10.57
N THR A 317 5.63 1.96 11.02
CA THR A 317 6.39 3.14 11.42
C THR A 317 7.06 3.80 10.21
N VAL A 318 6.65 5.02 9.85
CA VAL A 318 7.10 5.79 8.67
C VAL A 318 8.62 5.77 8.43
N ARG A 319 9.43 5.83 9.49
CA ARG A 319 10.90 5.80 9.39
C ARG A 319 11.40 4.49 8.75
N TYR A 320 10.85 3.35 9.12
CA TYR A 320 11.35 2.02 8.78
C TYR A 320 10.50 1.23 7.77
N ALA A 321 9.21 1.54 7.61
CA ALA A 321 8.31 0.78 6.74
C ALA A 321 8.78 0.71 5.26
N SER A 322 8.45 -0.39 4.56
CA SER A 322 8.72 -0.57 3.13
C SER A 322 8.06 0.50 2.25
N VAL A 323 8.57 0.71 1.03
CA VAL A 323 7.86 1.55 0.05
C VAL A 323 6.51 0.95 -0.37
N HIS A 324 6.33 -0.36 -0.31
CA HIS A 324 5.07 -1.01 -0.64
C HIS A 324 3.99 -0.71 0.41
N ALA A 325 4.35 -0.65 1.70
CA ALA A 325 3.47 -0.18 2.77
C ALA A 325 3.12 1.31 2.60
N HIS A 326 4.08 2.17 2.23
CA HIS A 326 3.82 3.57 1.87
C HIS A 326 2.87 3.73 0.67
N LEU A 327 2.94 2.83 -0.31
CA LEU A 327 2.04 2.78 -1.45
C LEU A 327 0.68 2.10 -1.13
N GLY A 328 0.50 1.60 0.10
CA GLY A 328 -0.73 0.93 0.54
C GLY A 328 -0.99 -0.42 -0.15
N ARG A 329 0.06 -1.11 -0.60
CA ARG A 329 -0.02 -2.46 -1.18
C ARG A 329 -0.31 -3.51 -0.10
N THR A 330 -0.86 -4.66 -0.49
CA THR A 330 -0.90 -5.85 0.38
C THR A 330 0.52 -6.17 0.87
N ALA A 331 0.70 -6.34 2.18
CA ALA A 331 1.99 -6.65 2.77
C ALA A 331 2.39 -8.11 2.51
N SER A 332 3.67 -8.35 2.27
CA SER A 332 4.28 -9.67 2.13
C SER A 332 5.64 -9.72 2.83
N ARG A 333 6.33 -10.86 2.77
CA ARG A 333 7.58 -11.15 3.48
C ARG A 333 8.71 -10.17 3.13
N ARG A 334 8.70 -9.64 1.89
CA ARG A 334 9.62 -8.59 1.45
C ARG A 334 9.51 -7.29 2.26
N ASP A 335 8.32 -6.98 2.79
CA ASP A 335 8.07 -5.74 3.53
C ASP A 335 8.80 -5.72 4.87
N ASP A 336 8.75 -6.83 5.61
CA ASP A 336 9.49 -7.01 6.86
C ASP A 336 11.01 -7.01 6.61
N LEU A 337 11.47 -7.57 5.48
CA LEU A 337 12.88 -7.64 5.12
C LEU A 337 13.46 -6.29 4.64
N GLU A 338 12.70 -5.50 3.86
CA GLU A 338 13.05 -4.10 3.54
C GLU A 338 13.07 -3.24 4.81
N SER A 339 12.10 -3.44 5.71
CA SER A 339 12.03 -2.72 6.99
C SER A 339 13.16 -3.12 7.95
N LEU A 340 13.60 -4.38 7.94
CA LEU A 340 14.80 -4.84 8.64
C LEU A 340 16.06 -4.18 8.05
N ALA A 341 16.21 -4.08 6.72
CA ALA A 341 17.36 -3.42 6.12
C ALA A 341 17.45 -1.93 6.53
N TYR A 342 16.33 -1.21 6.55
CA TYR A 342 16.28 0.16 7.05
C TYR A 342 16.54 0.25 8.57
N THR A 343 16.11 -0.73 9.35
CA THR A 343 16.41 -0.84 10.79
C THR A 343 17.91 -1.03 11.06
N LEU A 344 18.57 -1.97 10.35
CA LEU A 344 19.99 -2.26 10.51
C LEU A 344 20.88 -1.08 10.11
N ILE A 345 20.54 -0.42 9.00
CA ILE A 345 21.28 0.78 8.54
C ILE A 345 21.06 1.96 9.51
N PHE A 346 19.88 2.08 10.13
CA PHE A 346 19.64 3.08 11.18
C PHE A 346 20.53 2.80 12.41
N LEU A 347 20.54 1.57 12.93
CA LEU A 347 21.34 1.21 14.11
C LEU A 347 22.85 1.45 13.89
N LEU A 348 23.36 1.22 12.67
CA LEU A 348 24.75 1.45 12.31
C LEU A 348 25.09 2.94 12.06
N ARG A 349 24.20 3.72 11.46
CA ARG A 349 24.48 5.10 11.01
C ARG A 349 23.86 6.20 11.87
N GLY A 350 23.00 5.84 12.82
CA GLY A 350 22.15 6.72 13.62
C GLY A 350 21.09 7.52 12.85
N ARG A 351 21.05 7.45 11.51
CA ARG A 351 20.10 8.20 10.67
C ARG A 351 19.85 7.59 9.30
N LEU A 352 18.67 7.87 8.75
CA LEU A 352 18.24 7.52 7.38
C LEU A 352 18.00 8.78 6.53
N PRO A 353 18.22 8.77 5.20
CA PRO A 353 18.12 9.95 4.33
C PRO A 353 16.73 10.59 4.16
N TRP A 354 15.72 10.15 4.91
CA TRP A 354 14.32 10.57 4.85
C TRP A 354 13.74 10.95 6.23
N GLN A 355 14.59 11.19 7.23
CA GLN A 355 14.17 11.87 8.46
C GLN A 355 14.00 13.39 8.22
N GLY A 356 13.32 14.08 9.14
CA GLY A 356 13.08 15.53 9.08
C GLY A 356 11.81 15.98 8.35
N PHE A 357 11.16 15.12 7.54
CA PHE A 357 9.86 15.45 6.94
C PHE A 357 8.74 15.56 7.99
N GLN A 358 7.85 16.54 7.81
CA GLN A 358 6.72 16.89 8.70
C GLN A 358 5.45 17.18 7.87
N GLY A 359 4.30 17.35 8.54
CA GLY A 359 3.00 17.62 7.90
C GLY A 359 2.33 16.39 7.27
N ASP A 360 1.11 16.56 6.77
CA ASP A 360 0.27 15.45 6.27
C ASP A 360 0.88 14.71 5.07
N ASN A 361 1.72 15.38 4.28
CA ASN A 361 2.44 14.78 3.15
C ASN A 361 3.72 14.03 3.56
N LYS A 362 4.08 13.95 4.86
CA LYS A 362 5.28 13.25 5.38
C LYS A 362 5.44 11.85 4.79
N SER A 363 4.38 11.04 4.74
CA SER A 363 4.44 9.68 4.20
C SER A 363 4.77 9.65 2.69
N PHE A 364 4.20 10.56 1.91
CA PHE A 364 4.48 10.72 0.48
C PHE A 364 5.94 11.15 0.23
N LEU A 365 6.43 12.15 0.97
CA LEU A 365 7.80 12.66 0.84
C LEU A 365 8.84 11.60 1.24
N VAL A 366 8.58 10.87 2.32
CA VAL A 366 9.41 9.73 2.76
C VAL A 366 9.44 8.63 1.68
N CYS A 367 8.28 8.25 1.12
CA CYS A 367 8.22 7.25 0.06
C CYS A 367 8.99 7.70 -1.19
N LYS A 368 8.77 8.94 -1.66
CA LYS A 368 9.49 9.56 -2.78
C LYS A 368 11.01 9.49 -2.57
N LYS A 369 11.48 9.81 -1.35
CA LYS A 369 12.91 9.77 -0.99
C LYS A 369 13.46 8.33 -0.90
N LYS A 370 12.70 7.38 -0.33
CA LYS A 370 13.04 5.94 -0.29
C LYS A 370 13.12 5.30 -1.69
N MET A 371 12.32 5.77 -2.64
CA MET A 371 12.35 5.28 -4.03
C MET A 371 13.43 5.97 -4.88
N ALA A 372 13.85 7.19 -4.52
CA ALA A 372 14.94 7.91 -5.18
C ALA A 372 16.35 7.61 -4.61
N THR A 373 16.47 6.82 -3.53
CA THR A 373 17.75 6.50 -2.88
C THR A 373 18.18 5.08 -3.27
N SER A 374 19.30 4.94 -4.01
CA SER A 374 19.85 3.63 -4.36
C SER A 374 20.56 2.95 -3.18
N PRO A 375 20.76 1.62 -3.20
CA PRO A 375 21.58 0.92 -2.22
C PRO A 375 23.01 1.46 -2.13
N ASP A 376 23.63 1.87 -3.24
CA ASP A 376 24.94 2.54 -3.25
C ASP A 376 24.95 3.85 -2.45
N MET A 377 23.92 4.69 -2.63
CA MET A 377 23.79 5.95 -1.91
C MET A 377 23.46 5.72 -0.43
N MET A 378 22.66 4.70 -0.13
CA MET A 378 22.24 4.33 1.22
C MET A 378 23.39 3.76 2.06
N CYS A 379 24.22 2.90 1.45
CA CYS A 379 25.26 2.11 2.10
C CYS A 379 26.69 2.57 1.76
N SER A 380 26.85 3.80 1.24
CA SER A 380 28.14 4.40 0.86
C SER A 380 29.21 4.43 1.95
N LEU A 381 28.79 4.38 3.23
CA LEU A 381 29.67 4.30 4.42
C LEU A 381 29.28 3.09 5.31
N CYS A 382 28.81 2.00 4.71
CA CYS A 382 28.45 0.76 5.42
C CYS A 382 29.31 -0.43 4.96
N PRO A 383 29.51 -1.45 5.81
CA PRO A 383 30.06 -2.73 5.37
C PRO A 383 29.30 -3.32 4.18
N ALA A 384 30.03 -3.91 3.23
CA ALA A 384 29.45 -4.48 2.01
C ALA A 384 28.26 -5.44 2.24
N PRO A 385 28.22 -6.27 3.31
CA PRO A 385 27.04 -7.06 3.67
C PRO A 385 25.73 -6.28 3.78
N LEU A 386 25.71 -5.08 4.38
CA LEU A 386 24.49 -4.28 4.48
C LEU A 386 24.01 -3.78 3.12
N LYS A 387 24.95 -3.45 2.21
CA LYS A 387 24.63 -3.11 0.82
C LYS A 387 24.04 -4.31 0.09
N GLN A 388 24.69 -5.47 0.14
CA GLN A 388 24.23 -6.70 -0.51
C GLN A 388 22.86 -7.15 0.00
N PHE A 389 22.64 -7.11 1.31
CA PHE A 389 21.34 -7.41 1.92
C PHE A 389 20.26 -6.46 1.40
N LEU A 390 20.52 -5.14 1.42
CA LEU A 390 19.59 -4.14 0.91
C LEU A 390 19.29 -4.35 -0.59
N GLU A 391 20.32 -4.63 -1.41
CA GLU A 391 20.18 -4.91 -2.85
C GLU A 391 19.31 -6.12 -3.14
N ILE A 392 19.38 -7.18 -2.33
CA ILE A 392 18.52 -8.35 -2.48
C ILE A 392 17.08 -8.00 -2.10
N VAL A 393 16.83 -7.45 -0.90
CA VAL A 393 15.46 -7.33 -0.38
C VAL A 393 14.60 -6.32 -1.14
N VAL A 394 15.18 -5.21 -1.65
CA VAL A 394 14.42 -4.20 -2.43
C VAL A 394 14.08 -4.64 -3.86
N ASN A 395 14.50 -5.84 -4.27
CA ASN A 395 14.19 -6.43 -5.58
C ASN A 395 13.33 -7.71 -5.48
N LEU A 396 12.88 -8.11 -4.28
CA LEU A 396 11.97 -9.25 -4.10
C LEU A 396 10.56 -8.96 -4.67
N LYS A 397 9.99 -9.92 -5.40
CA LYS A 397 8.59 -9.84 -5.87
C LYS A 397 7.60 -10.10 -4.73
N PHE A 398 6.35 -9.68 -4.91
CA PHE A 398 5.28 -9.80 -3.92
C PHE A 398 5.09 -11.21 -3.37
N ASP A 399 5.12 -12.21 -4.25
CA ASP A 399 4.91 -13.63 -3.94
C ASP A 399 6.21 -14.46 -3.92
N GLU A 400 7.38 -13.81 -3.92
CA GLU A 400 8.68 -14.49 -3.87
C GLU A 400 8.94 -15.16 -2.51
N GLU A 401 9.63 -16.31 -2.52
CA GLU A 401 10.09 -17.04 -1.33
C GLU A 401 11.50 -16.55 -0.95
N PRO A 402 11.69 -15.81 0.15
CA PRO A 402 13.02 -15.27 0.47
C PRO A 402 13.98 -16.38 0.87
N ASN A 403 15.20 -16.38 0.31
CA ASN A 403 16.23 -17.34 0.69
C ASN A 403 16.91 -16.89 1.99
N TYR A 404 16.26 -17.11 3.14
CA TYR A 404 16.77 -16.70 4.47
C TYR A 404 18.19 -17.20 4.74
N SER A 405 18.55 -18.40 4.30
CA SER A 405 19.94 -18.91 4.38
C SER A 405 20.96 -18.01 3.67
N LYS A 406 20.65 -17.54 2.45
CA LYS A 406 21.51 -16.60 1.70
C LYS A 406 21.51 -15.21 2.31
N LEU A 407 20.38 -14.76 2.88
CA LEU A 407 20.31 -13.47 3.59
C LEU A 407 21.12 -13.49 4.88
N ILE A 408 21.18 -14.62 5.58
CA ILE A 408 22.01 -14.86 6.77
C ILE A 408 23.50 -14.91 6.38
N SER A 409 23.86 -15.70 5.36
CA SER A 409 25.28 -15.94 5.01
C SER A 409 26.02 -14.68 4.56
N VAL A 410 25.29 -13.68 4.03
CA VAL A 410 25.83 -12.34 3.72
C VAL A 410 26.50 -11.68 4.94
N PHE A 411 26.05 -11.95 6.17
CA PHE A 411 26.58 -11.33 7.39
C PHE A 411 27.64 -12.16 8.13
N GLU A 412 27.89 -13.42 7.74
CA GLU A 412 28.79 -14.33 8.47
C GLU A 412 30.20 -13.76 8.64
N GLY A 413 30.74 -13.10 7.61
CA GLY A 413 32.06 -12.45 7.63
C GLY A 413 32.18 -11.20 8.53
N LEU A 414 31.12 -10.78 9.21
CA LEU A 414 31.14 -9.69 10.20
C LEU A 414 30.94 -10.16 11.65
N ILE A 415 30.77 -11.47 11.88
CA ILE A 415 30.43 -12.02 13.19
C ILE A 415 31.63 -12.75 13.79
N GLY A 416 31.97 -12.44 15.04
CA GLY A 416 33.11 -13.04 15.74
C GLY A 416 33.04 -14.57 15.80
N LEU A 417 34.19 -15.22 15.55
CA LEU A 417 34.29 -16.67 15.42
C LEU A 417 33.84 -17.45 16.68
N ASN A 418 34.06 -16.89 17.87
CA ASN A 418 33.68 -17.50 19.15
C ASN A 418 32.25 -17.07 19.57
N PRO A 419 31.27 -17.99 19.62
CA PRO A 419 29.89 -17.64 19.96
C PRO A 419 29.70 -17.07 21.38
N ALA A 420 30.52 -17.48 22.35
CA ALA A 420 30.32 -17.09 23.76
C ALA A 420 30.53 -15.59 24.00
N ILE A 421 31.44 -14.97 23.25
CA ILE A 421 31.79 -13.54 23.37
C ILE A 421 30.92 -12.63 22.49
N ARG A 422 30.14 -13.16 21.54
CA ARG A 422 29.24 -12.37 20.69
C ARG A 422 28.29 -11.51 21.54
N PRO A 423 27.93 -10.30 21.10
CA PRO A 423 27.03 -9.45 21.88
C PRO A 423 25.59 -9.99 21.93
N ILE A 424 25.16 -10.72 20.88
CA ILE A 424 23.85 -11.36 20.77
C ILE A 424 24.01 -12.82 20.32
N ASN A 425 23.17 -13.71 20.87
CA ASN A 425 23.12 -15.12 20.51
C ASN A 425 22.54 -15.29 19.09
N THR A 426 23.08 -16.24 18.33
CA THR A 426 22.79 -16.43 16.89
C THR A 426 22.42 -17.89 16.55
N ASP A 427 21.96 -18.63 17.57
CA ASP A 427 21.66 -20.07 17.51
C ASP A 427 20.39 -20.39 16.70
N GLY A 428 19.55 -19.37 16.43
CA GLY A 428 18.42 -19.49 15.52
C GLY A 428 18.89 -19.73 14.09
N ALA A 429 19.77 -18.85 13.61
CA ALA A 429 20.32 -18.89 12.27
C ALA A 429 21.12 -20.17 11.96
N GLN A 430 21.88 -20.69 12.93
CA GLN A 430 22.59 -21.96 12.79
C GLN A 430 21.65 -23.11 12.39
N LYS A 431 20.41 -23.13 12.91
CA LYS A 431 19.41 -24.17 12.58
C LYS A 431 18.93 -24.04 11.14
N ILE A 432 18.81 -22.82 10.61
CA ILE A 432 18.44 -22.56 9.22
C ILE A 432 19.56 -23.03 8.29
N ILE A 433 20.82 -22.68 8.58
CA ILE A 433 22.00 -23.10 7.80
C ILE A 433 22.10 -24.64 7.77
N CYS A 434 22.04 -25.30 8.93
CA CYS A 434 22.14 -26.76 9.02
C CYS A 434 20.99 -27.50 8.31
N GLN A 435 19.75 -26.99 8.37
CA GLN A 435 18.61 -27.57 7.64
C GLN A 435 18.78 -27.46 6.12
N VAL A 436 19.43 -26.40 5.62
CA VAL A 436 19.74 -26.26 4.19
C VAL A 436 20.90 -27.15 3.77
N GLY A 437 21.92 -27.31 4.62
CA GLY A 437 23.01 -28.29 4.41
C GLY A 437 22.47 -29.72 4.23
N GLN A 438 21.57 -30.15 5.12
CA GLN A 438 20.92 -31.48 5.03
C GLN A 438 20.05 -31.65 3.77
N LYS A 439 19.49 -30.57 3.21
CA LYS A 439 18.76 -30.60 1.93
C LYS A 439 19.71 -30.64 0.72
N ARG A 440 20.85 -29.94 0.77
CA ARG A 440 21.90 -30.00 -0.27
C ARG A 440 22.51 -31.40 -0.41
N SER A 441 22.61 -32.18 0.68
CA SER A 441 22.98 -33.62 0.59
C SER A 441 21.95 -34.52 -0.14
N ARG A 442 20.89 -33.96 -0.76
CA ARG A 442 19.93 -34.70 -1.59
C ARG A 442 19.66 -34.10 -2.98
N LEU A 443 20.28 -32.97 -3.33
CA LEU A 443 20.23 -32.37 -4.67
C LEU A 443 21.58 -31.72 -4.97
N ASN A 444 22.21 -32.12 -6.08
CA ASN A 444 23.48 -31.55 -6.52
C ASN A 444 23.37 -30.03 -6.70
N VAL A 445 24.47 -29.33 -6.41
CA VAL A 445 24.57 -27.89 -6.68
C VAL A 445 24.85 -27.71 -8.16
N GLU A 446 23.81 -27.42 -8.94
CA GLU A 446 23.98 -26.60 -10.14
C GLU A 446 24.24 -25.16 -9.65
N GLU A 447 25.33 -24.57 -10.12
CA GLU A 447 25.61 -23.15 -9.89
C GLU A 447 24.74 -22.36 -10.88
N GLU A 448 23.74 -21.62 -10.38
CA GLU A 448 22.92 -20.71 -11.21
C GLU A 448 23.76 -19.52 -11.67
N ASP A 449 24.50 -19.76 -12.74
CA ASP A 449 25.38 -18.80 -13.38
C ASP A 449 24.57 -17.71 -14.11
N GLY A 450 25.02 -16.46 -13.96
CA GLY A 450 24.81 -15.43 -14.97
C GLY A 450 23.40 -14.93 -15.32
N VAL A 451 22.29 -15.37 -14.70
CA VAL A 451 20.96 -14.76 -14.98
C VAL A 451 20.95 -13.31 -14.47
N PRO A 452 20.83 -12.28 -15.34
CA PRO A 452 20.77 -10.90 -14.89
C PRO A 452 19.39 -10.65 -14.26
N ASN A 453 19.31 -10.75 -12.94
CA ASN A 453 18.12 -10.41 -12.17
C ASN A 453 17.66 -9.00 -12.57
N LYS A 454 16.54 -8.94 -13.30
CA LYS A 454 15.91 -7.67 -13.72
C LYS A 454 15.62 -6.87 -12.46
N LYS A 455 16.38 -5.79 -12.25
CA LYS A 455 16.29 -4.97 -11.05
C LYS A 455 14.88 -4.38 -10.96
N VAL A 456 14.04 -4.96 -10.10
CA VAL A 456 12.61 -4.62 -9.97
C VAL A 456 12.41 -3.15 -9.60
N ARG A 457 13.40 -2.55 -8.90
CA ARG A 457 13.33 -1.18 -8.39
C ARG A 457 14.44 -0.23 -8.87
N LEU A 458 15.50 -0.72 -9.54
CA LEU A 458 16.58 0.15 -10.06
C LEU A 458 16.46 0.36 -11.58
N GLY A 459 15.91 1.52 -11.95
CA GLY A 459 16.18 2.20 -13.21
C GLY A 459 16.14 3.71 -12.98
N VAL A 460 16.67 4.50 -13.90
CA VAL A 460 16.75 5.96 -13.73
C VAL A 460 15.33 6.55 -13.90
N PRO A 461 14.87 7.47 -13.03
CA PRO A 461 13.60 8.15 -13.23
C PRO A 461 13.58 8.90 -14.56
N ALA A 462 12.70 8.48 -15.47
CA ALA A 462 12.63 9.00 -16.83
C ALA A 462 11.20 9.46 -17.15
N THR A 463 11.06 10.62 -17.79
CA THR A 463 9.76 11.07 -18.29
C THR A 463 9.50 10.45 -19.65
N GLN A 464 8.45 9.64 -19.77
CA GLN A 464 8.15 8.86 -20.96
C GLN A 464 6.65 8.92 -21.27
N TRP A 465 6.32 8.67 -22.54
CA TRP A 465 4.99 8.32 -22.97
C TRP A 465 4.65 6.91 -22.50
N ILE A 466 3.59 6.76 -21.71
CA ILE A 466 2.98 5.48 -21.37
C ILE A 466 1.82 5.30 -22.35
N SER A 467 1.87 4.26 -23.19
CA SER A 467 0.87 3.99 -24.23
C SER A 467 0.29 2.60 -24.07
N VAL A 468 -1.04 2.52 -24.04
CA VAL A 468 -1.80 1.27 -23.90
C VAL A 468 -2.45 0.94 -25.23
N TYR A 469 -2.29 -0.31 -25.65
CA TYR A 469 -2.86 -0.86 -26.87
C TYR A 469 -3.81 -1.99 -26.52
N ASN A 470 -5.03 -1.94 -27.05
CA ASN A 470 -6.02 -3.01 -26.92
C ASN A 470 -6.23 -3.68 -28.28
N ALA A 471 -6.43 -4.99 -28.30
CA ALA A 471 -6.96 -5.66 -29.47
C ALA A 471 -8.40 -5.17 -29.75
N LYS A 472 -8.67 -4.81 -31.01
CA LYS A 472 -10.02 -4.48 -31.50
C LYS A 472 -10.24 -5.15 -32.85
N GLN A 473 -11.50 -5.30 -33.26
CA GLN A 473 -11.79 -5.60 -34.67
C GLN A 473 -11.21 -4.50 -35.59
N PRO A 474 -10.79 -4.83 -36.82
CA PRO A 474 -10.23 -3.86 -37.76
C PRO A 474 -11.05 -2.57 -37.87
N MET A 475 -10.37 -1.44 -37.65
CA MET A 475 -10.97 -0.11 -37.67
C MET A 475 -9.99 0.95 -38.18
N LYS A 476 -10.54 2.06 -38.69
CA LYS A 476 -9.79 3.27 -39.02
C LYS A 476 -9.46 4.00 -37.71
N GLN A 477 -8.16 4.19 -37.42
CA GLN A 477 -7.65 5.01 -36.33
C GLN A 477 -6.69 6.06 -36.92
N ARG A 478 -6.70 7.27 -36.34
CA ARG A 478 -5.78 8.36 -36.66
C ARG A 478 -5.16 8.86 -35.37
N TYR A 479 -3.91 9.29 -35.45
CA TYR A 479 -3.25 9.99 -34.35
C TYR A 479 -2.60 11.28 -34.86
N HIS A 480 -2.61 12.30 -34.02
CA HIS A 480 -1.83 13.52 -34.17
C HIS A 480 -1.05 13.75 -32.86
N TYR A 481 0.16 14.29 -32.96
CA TYR A 481 1.03 14.60 -31.83
C TYR A 481 1.88 15.82 -32.16
N ASN A 482 2.45 16.47 -31.15
CA ASN A 482 3.11 17.77 -31.28
C ASN A 482 2.17 18.84 -31.89
N VAL A 483 0.87 18.76 -31.57
CA VAL A 483 -0.15 19.72 -32.02
C VAL A 483 -0.10 20.93 -31.09
N ALA A 484 0.13 22.10 -31.67
CA ALA A 484 0.00 23.38 -30.97
C ALA A 484 -1.44 23.92 -31.11
N ASP A 485 -1.87 24.71 -30.14
CA ASP A 485 -3.23 25.26 -29.97
C ASP A 485 -3.88 25.74 -31.28
N GLY A 486 -3.21 26.64 -32.01
CA GLY A 486 -3.71 27.19 -33.28
C GLY A 486 -3.85 26.21 -34.46
N ARG A 487 -3.43 24.94 -34.30
CA ARG A 487 -3.66 23.86 -35.27
C ARG A 487 -4.69 22.82 -34.80
N LEU A 488 -5.21 22.96 -33.58
CA LEU A 488 -6.08 21.96 -32.97
C LEU A 488 -7.37 21.75 -33.77
N ALA A 489 -8.06 22.84 -34.12
CA ALA A 489 -9.32 22.82 -34.88
C ALA A 489 -9.18 22.10 -36.23
N GLN A 490 -8.17 22.46 -37.02
CA GLN A 490 -7.88 21.84 -38.32
C GLN A 490 -7.73 20.30 -38.24
N HIS A 491 -7.12 19.79 -37.17
CA HIS A 491 -6.98 18.35 -36.95
C HIS A 491 -8.30 17.68 -36.55
N VAL A 492 -9.13 18.34 -35.72
CA VAL A 492 -10.42 17.81 -35.27
C VAL A 492 -11.45 17.83 -36.39
N GLU A 493 -11.59 18.94 -37.12
CA GLU A 493 -12.49 19.09 -38.27
C GLU A 493 -12.20 18.03 -39.34
N ARG A 494 -10.91 17.85 -39.70
CA ARG A 494 -10.48 16.83 -40.65
C ARG A 494 -10.70 15.41 -40.14
N GLY A 495 -10.71 15.18 -38.82
CA GLY A 495 -11.10 13.89 -38.24
C GLY A 495 -12.60 13.65 -38.35
N ASN A 496 -13.42 14.63 -37.97
CA ASN A 496 -14.87 14.58 -38.04
C ASN A 496 -15.37 14.33 -39.47
N ALA A 497 -14.82 15.04 -40.46
CA ALA A 497 -15.11 14.83 -41.88
C ALA A 497 -14.69 13.44 -42.40
N ASP A 498 -13.73 12.79 -41.74
CA ASP A 498 -13.27 11.43 -42.02
C ASP A 498 -14.08 10.34 -41.26
N GLY A 499 -15.09 10.71 -40.48
CA GLY A 499 -15.84 9.80 -39.60
C GLY A 499 -15.05 9.32 -38.39
N LEU A 500 -14.12 10.14 -37.87
CA LEU A 500 -13.23 9.80 -36.75
C LEU A 500 -13.45 10.76 -35.59
N TYR A 501 -13.85 10.21 -34.44
CA TYR A 501 -14.05 10.97 -33.21
C TYR A 501 -12.88 10.78 -32.24
N ILE A 502 -12.55 11.81 -31.45
CA ILE A 502 -11.48 11.80 -30.47
C ILE A 502 -11.84 10.84 -29.32
N THR A 503 -11.03 9.78 -29.12
CA THR A 503 -11.21 8.80 -28.03
C THR A 503 -10.18 8.94 -26.91
N CYS A 504 -9.01 9.53 -27.17
CA CYS A 504 -8.04 9.87 -26.14
C CYS A 504 -7.31 11.18 -26.49
N VAL A 505 -7.14 12.08 -25.52
CA VAL A 505 -6.22 13.22 -25.59
C VAL A 505 -5.13 13.10 -24.53
N ALA A 506 -3.95 13.66 -24.81
CA ALA A 506 -2.83 13.79 -23.88
C ALA A 506 -2.04 15.07 -24.17
N SER A 507 -1.15 15.48 -23.26
CA SER A 507 -0.24 16.61 -23.46
C SER A 507 1.20 16.24 -23.09
N CYS A 508 2.17 16.86 -23.76
CA CYS A 508 3.59 16.80 -23.44
C CYS A 508 4.21 18.16 -23.76
N SER A 509 4.85 18.82 -22.79
CA SER A 509 5.50 20.13 -22.98
C SER A 509 4.62 21.19 -23.65
N ASN A 510 3.34 21.27 -23.23
CA ASN A 510 2.30 22.15 -23.78
C ASN A 510 1.92 21.87 -25.25
N LEU A 511 2.24 20.69 -25.78
CA LEU A 511 1.78 20.23 -27.08
C LEU A 511 0.84 19.03 -26.93
N TRP A 512 -0.26 19.04 -27.66
CA TRP A 512 -1.31 18.03 -27.60
C TRP A 512 -0.98 16.80 -28.45
N ALA A 513 -1.45 15.65 -27.98
CA ALA A 513 -1.64 14.44 -28.76
C ALA A 513 -3.13 14.06 -28.78
N LEU A 514 -3.64 13.74 -29.96
CA LEU A 514 -5.03 13.36 -30.21
C LEU A 514 -5.05 11.95 -30.82
N ILE A 515 -5.84 11.05 -30.23
CA ILE A 515 -6.17 9.75 -30.79
C ILE A 515 -7.64 9.77 -31.20
N MET A 516 -7.93 9.47 -32.46
CA MET A 516 -9.29 9.47 -33.03
C MET A 516 -9.59 8.12 -33.67
N ASP A 517 -10.77 7.53 -33.44
CA ASP A 517 -11.17 6.27 -34.07
C ASP A 517 -12.63 6.21 -34.54
N ALA A 518 -12.88 5.31 -35.50
CA ALA A 518 -14.18 5.11 -36.17
C ALA A 518 -15.13 4.16 -35.43
N ARG A 519 -14.76 3.65 -34.24
CA ARG A 519 -15.58 2.69 -33.46
C ARG A 519 -15.73 3.12 -31.99
N SER A 520 -15.72 4.43 -31.75
CA SER A 520 -15.96 5.03 -30.44
C SER A 520 -17.39 4.83 -29.92
N GLY A 521 -18.35 4.66 -30.84
CA GLY A 521 -19.78 4.70 -30.53
C GLY A 521 -20.32 6.11 -30.30
N PHE A 522 -19.51 7.15 -30.56
CA PHE A 522 -19.95 8.54 -30.39
C PHE A 522 -20.78 9.01 -31.59
N THR A 523 -21.73 9.91 -31.35
CA THR A 523 -22.64 10.47 -32.36
C THR A 523 -22.48 11.97 -32.59
N SER A 524 -21.89 12.68 -31.62
CA SER A 524 -21.48 14.08 -31.72
C SER A 524 -20.39 14.34 -30.68
N GLN A 525 -19.53 15.33 -30.95
CA GLN A 525 -18.50 15.80 -30.03
C GLN A 525 -18.45 17.33 -29.99
N VAL A 526 -18.14 17.86 -28.81
CA VAL A 526 -17.71 19.23 -28.58
C VAL A 526 -16.40 19.20 -27.79
N TYR A 527 -15.55 20.20 -27.97
CA TYR A 527 -14.31 20.33 -27.20
C TYR A 527 -14.06 21.79 -26.85
N GLU A 528 -13.29 22.00 -25.78
CA GLU A 528 -12.80 23.31 -25.38
C GLU A 528 -11.31 23.21 -25.08
N LEU A 529 -10.56 24.21 -25.56
CA LEU A 529 -9.20 24.50 -25.11
C LEU A 529 -9.27 25.72 -24.18
N SER A 530 -9.14 25.48 -22.87
CA SER A 530 -9.24 26.54 -21.85
C SER A 530 -7.86 26.86 -21.25
N PRO A 531 -7.53 28.13 -20.96
CA PRO A 531 -6.33 28.47 -20.19
C PRO A 531 -6.38 27.96 -18.74
N PHE A 532 -7.54 27.53 -18.26
CA PHE A 532 -7.73 26.96 -16.92
C PHE A 532 -7.80 25.42 -16.97
N PHE A 533 -7.50 24.77 -15.84
CA PHE A 533 -7.56 23.31 -15.71
C PHE A 533 -8.97 22.86 -15.35
N LEU A 534 -9.72 22.38 -16.35
CA LEU A 534 -11.16 22.11 -16.34
C LEU A 534 -12.02 23.36 -16.09
N HIS A 535 -12.47 23.99 -17.18
CA HIS A 535 -13.39 25.12 -17.13
C HIS A 535 -14.78 24.68 -16.65
N LYS A 536 -15.14 25.06 -15.42
CA LYS A 536 -16.37 24.59 -14.75
C LYS A 536 -17.64 24.97 -15.51
N GLU A 537 -17.75 26.21 -15.96
CA GLU A 537 -18.98 26.78 -16.51
C GLU A 537 -19.33 26.12 -17.86
N TRP A 538 -18.36 26.03 -18.78
CA TRP A 538 -18.53 25.33 -20.04
C TRP A 538 -18.88 23.83 -19.85
N ILE A 539 -18.21 23.13 -18.91
CA ILE A 539 -18.54 21.73 -18.61
C ILE A 539 -19.99 21.57 -18.13
N MET A 540 -20.49 22.48 -17.29
CA MET A 540 -21.88 22.46 -16.83
C MET A 540 -22.87 22.75 -17.96
N GLU A 541 -22.60 23.75 -18.81
CA GLU A 541 -23.39 24.07 -20.00
C GLU A 541 -23.48 22.88 -20.97
N GLN A 542 -22.38 22.16 -21.18
CA GLN A 542 -22.36 20.98 -22.06
C GLN A 542 -23.05 19.76 -21.43
N TRP A 543 -23.01 19.60 -20.09
CA TRP A 543 -23.81 18.57 -19.39
C TRP A 543 -25.31 18.81 -19.56
N GLU A 544 -25.80 20.05 -19.46
CA GLU A 544 -27.21 20.37 -19.73
C GLU A 544 -27.60 20.03 -21.18
N LYS A 545 -26.68 20.23 -22.12
CA LYS A 545 -26.82 19.85 -23.53
C LYS A 545 -26.67 18.34 -23.76
N ASN A 546 -26.59 17.51 -22.72
CA ASN A 546 -26.42 16.05 -22.75
C ASN A 546 -25.13 15.58 -23.45
N TYR A 547 -24.06 16.37 -23.41
CA TYR A 547 -22.70 15.88 -23.69
C TYR A 547 -22.06 15.44 -22.37
N TYR A 548 -21.30 14.36 -22.36
CA TYR A 548 -20.51 13.93 -21.20
C TYR A 548 -19.03 13.93 -21.52
N ILE A 549 -18.16 14.23 -20.54
CA ILE A 549 -16.71 14.19 -20.70
C ILE A 549 -16.28 12.78 -21.10
N SER A 550 -15.65 12.68 -22.27
CA SER A 550 -15.09 11.43 -22.82
C SER A 550 -13.57 11.39 -22.68
N SER A 551 -12.89 12.53 -22.80
CA SER A 551 -11.44 12.62 -22.64
C SER A 551 -11.00 14.00 -22.14
N ILE A 552 -9.93 14.03 -21.35
CA ILE A 552 -9.34 15.26 -20.79
C ILE A 552 -7.82 15.17 -20.82
N ALA A 553 -7.15 16.29 -21.06
CA ALA A 553 -5.72 16.46 -20.87
C ALA A 553 -5.43 17.86 -20.29
N GLY A 554 -4.43 17.95 -19.42
CA GLY A 554 -3.88 19.22 -18.95
C GLY A 554 -2.45 19.41 -19.47
N ALA A 555 -2.03 20.66 -19.60
CA ALA A 555 -0.69 21.07 -20.00
C ALA A 555 0.12 21.59 -18.79
N ASN A 556 1.43 21.82 -18.98
CA ASN A 556 2.33 22.25 -17.91
C ASN A 556 2.12 23.72 -17.52
N ASN A 557 1.65 24.55 -18.46
CA ASN A 557 1.22 25.93 -18.22
C ASN A 557 -0.14 26.04 -17.50
N GLY A 558 -0.81 24.91 -17.21
CA GLY A 558 -2.10 24.89 -16.52
C GLY A 558 -3.33 24.92 -17.42
N SER A 559 -3.18 25.06 -18.74
CA SER A 559 -4.30 24.96 -19.70
C SER A 559 -4.83 23.52 -19.78
N SER A 560 -6.04 23.36 -20.30
CA SER A 560 -6.63 22.03 -20.52
C SER A 560 -7.40 21.93 -21.84
N LEU A 561 -7.37 20.73 -22.40
CA LEU A 561 -8.22 20.29 -23.50
C LEU A 561 -9.27 19.33 -22.94
N VAL A 562 -10.53 19.72 -22.99
CA VAL A 562 -11.68 18.93 -22.56
C VAL A 562 -12.46 18.50 -23.80
N VAL A 563 -12.77 17.21 -23.92
CA VAL A 563 -13.61 16.65 -24.99
C VAL A 563 -14.84 16.00 -24.37
N MET A 564 -16.02 16.42 -24.84
CA MET A 564 -17.32 15.91 -24.38
C MET A 564 -18.11 15.34 -25.57
N SER A 565 -18.77 14.20 -25.38
CA SER A 565 -19.36 13.41 -26.47
C SER A 565 -20.79 12.94 -26.16
N LYS A 566 -21.55 12.66 -27.22
CA LYS A 566 -22.85 11.96 -27.20
C LYS A 566 -22.71 10.53 -27.73
N GLY A 567 -23.65 9.64 -27.40
CA GLY A 567 -23.66 8.22 -27.81
C GLY A 567 -23.12 7.25 -26.75
N MET A 568 -22.56 7.74 -25.65
CA MET A 568 -22.13 6.93 -24.51
C MET A 568 -23.32 6.51 -23.63
N GLN A 569 -23.23 5.33 -22.99
CA GLN A 569 -24.28 4.80 -22.10
C GLN A 569 -24.26 5.41 -20.68
N TYR A 570 -23.60 6.56 -20.49
CA TYR A 570 -23.51 7.22 -19.20
C TYR A 570 -24.85 7.86 -18.83
N SER A 571 -25.24 7.76 -17.56
CA SER A 571 -26.46 8.39 -17.04
C SER A 571 -26.17 9.63 -16.18
N GLN A 572 -25.11 9.56 -15.37
CA GLN A 572 -24.66 10.64 -14.48
C GLN A 572 -23.14 10.68 -14.48
N GLN A 573 -22.57 11.87 -14.34
CA GLN A 573 -21.12 12.08 -14.30
C GLN A 573 -20.76 13.04 -13.16
N SER A 574 -19.56 12.90 -12.63
CA SER A 574 -18.95 13.84 -11.67
C SER A 574 -17.44 13.88 -11.88
N TYR A 575 -16.80 14.99 -11.55
CA TYR A 575 -15.34 15.08 -11.57
C TYR A 575 -14.81 15.72 -10.28
N LYS A 576 -13.52 15.50 -10.00
CA LYS A 576 -12.80 16.18 -8.92
C LYS A 576 -11.41 16.60 -9.40
N VAL A 577 -11.03 17.83 -9.08
CA VAL A 577 -9.66 18.34 -9.18
C VAL A 577 -9.04 18.32 -7.78
N SER A 578 -7.76 17.96 -7.65
CA SER A 578 -7.02 18.00 -6.38
C SER A 578 -5.50 17.94 -6.60
N ASP A 579 -4.73 18.58 -5.70
CA ASP A 579 -3.26 18.58 -5.69
C ASP A 579 -2.65 17.25 -5.24
N SER A 580 -3.48 16.26 -4.88
CA SER A 580 -3.09 14.89 -4.56
C SER A 580 -4.05 13.88 -5.22
N PHE A 581 -3.62 12.65 -5.43
CA PHE A 581 -4.46 11.64 -6.09
C PHE A 581 -5.70 11.32 -5.22
N PRO A 582 -6.94 11.58 -5.68
CA PRO A 582 -8.10 11.71 -4.80
C PRO A 582 -8.75 10.37 -4.41
N PHE A 583 -7.96 9.36 -4.04
CA PHE A 583 -8.43 7.97 -3.85
C PHE A 583 -9.60 7.83 -2.87
N LYS A 584 -9.62 8.58 -1.76
CA LYS A 584 -10.75 8.57 -0.80
C LYS A 584 -12.09 8.95 -1.45
N TRP A 585 -12.08 9.91 -2.38
CA TRP A 585 -13.26 10.32 -3.15
C TRP A 585 -13.63 9.27 -4.20
N ILE A 586 -12.65 8.68 -4.88
CA ILE A 586 -12.86 7.56 -5.83
C ILE A 586 -13.52 6.36 -5.12
N ASN A 587 -13.00 5.98 -3.95
CA ASN A 587 -13.52 4.89 -3.10
C ASN A 587 -14.94 5.16 -2.57
N LYS A 588 -15.27 6.42 -2.24
CA LYS A 588 -16.66 6.87 -1.96
C LYS A 588 -17.53 6.69 -3.21
N LYS A 589 -17.07 7.15 -4.37
CA LYS A 589 -17.81 7.12 -5.65
C LYS A 589 -18.02 5.72 -6.24
N TRP A 590 -17.08 4.79 -6.06
CA TRP A 590 -17.26 3.37 -6.43
C TRP A 590 -18.43 2.74 -5.66
N LYS A 591 -18.57 3.04 -4.35
CA LYS A 591 -19.71 2.58 -3.53
C LYS A 591 -21.04 3.20 -3.96
N GLU A 592 -21.00 4.41 -4.54
CA GLU A 592 -22.15 5.06 -5.18
C GLU A 592 -22.41 4.54 -6.63
N GLY A 593 -21.65 3.56 -7.13
CA GLY A 593 -21.79 2.96 -8.46
C GLY A 593 -21.22 3.78 -9.62
N PHE A 594 -20.51 4.87 -9.36
CA PHE A 594 -19.73 5.60 -10.35
C PHE A 594 -18.39 4.87 -10.60
N HIS A 595 -17.89 4.90 -11.83
CA HIS A 595 -16.61 4.30 -12.21
C HIS A 595 -15.76 5.36 -12.91
N VAL A 596 -14.43 5.35 -12.71
CA VAL A 596 -13.52 6.28 -13.38
C VAL A 596 -13.53 6.02 -14.89
N THR A 597 -13.85 7.05 -15.67
CA THR A 597 -13.91 7.00 -17.14
C THR A 597 -12.81 7.83 -17.81
N SER A 598 -12.28 8.85 -17.12
CA SER A 598 -11.17 9.65 -17.62
C SER A 598 -10.34 10.24 -16.49
N MET A 599 -9.05 10.49 -16.75
CA MET A 599 -8.13 11.14 -15.81
C MET A 599 -7.17 12.04 -16.59
N ALA A 600 -6.78 13.16 -16.00
CA ALA A 600 -5.74 14.04 -16.51
C ALA A 600 -4.91 14.63 -15.37
N THR A 601 -3.82 15.30 -15.74
CA THR A 601 -2.93 16.04 -14.84
C THR A 601 -2.56 17.39 -15.46
N ALA A 602 -2.31 18.39 -14.62
CA ALA A 602 -1.70 19.66 -15.00
C ALA A 602 -0.68 20.05 -13.93
N GLY A 603 0.60 19.92 -14.25
CA GLY A 603 1.68 19.96 -13.26
C GLY A 603 1.51 18.85 -12.23
N ASN A 604 1.22 19.22 -10.99
CA ASN A 604 0.96 18.28 -9.88
C ASN A 604 -0.53 18.06 -9.60
N ARG A 605 -1.44 18.85 -10.19
CA ARG A 605 -2.88 18.70 -9.99
C ARG A 605 -3.40 17.51 -10.78
N TRP A 606 -4.22 16.69 -10.13
CA TRP A 606 -4.98 15.60 -10.73
C TRP A 606 -6.40 16.07 -11.07
N ALA A 607 -6.94 15.59 -12.18
CA ALA A 607 -8.35 15.61 -12.49
C ALA A 607 -8.83 14.16 -12.70
N VAL A 608 -9.92 13.78 -12.04
CA VAL A 608 -10.52 12.45 -12.16
C VAL A 608 -12.00 12.60 -12.48
N VAL A 609 -12.46 11.95 -13.55
CA VAL A 609 -13.85 11.96 -14.04
C VAL A 609 -14.44 10.57 -13.82
N MET A 610 -15.59 10.51 -13.15
CA MET A 610 -16.30 9.26 -12.86
C MET A 610 -17.75 9.31 -13.36
N SER A 611 -18.18 8.25 -14.02
CA SER A 611 -19.51 8.13 -14.65
C SER A 611 -20.26 6.89 -14.15
N ARG A 612 -21.57 7.01 -13.94
CA ARG A 612 -22.49 5.87 -13.76
C ARG A 612 -22.79 5.22 -15.12
N ASN A 613 -23.14 3.94 -15.09
CA ASN A 613 -23.41 3.10 -16.27
C ASN A 613 -22.24 2.98 -17.29
N ALA A 614 -21.00 3.21 -16.86
CA ALA A 614 -19.79 3.14 -17.70
C ALA A 614 -19.40 1.74 -18.21
N GLY A 615 -20.27 0.73 -18.12
CA GLY A 615 -20.02 -0.63 -18.63
C GLY A 615 -19.11 -1.52 -17.78
N PHE A 616 -18.57 -1.04 -16.66
CA PHE A 616 -17.68 -1.81 -15.76
C PHE A 616 -18.43 -2.49 -14.60
N SER A 617 -17.91 -3.62 -14.13
CA SER A 617 -18.40 -4.36 -12.96
C SER A 617 -17.55 -4.15 -11.72
N ASP A 618 -16.25 -3.92 -11.91
CA ASP A 618 -15.27 -3.71 -10.83
C ASP A 618 -14.14 -2.79 -11.33
N GLN A 619 -13.46 -2.10 -10.41
CA GLN A 619 -12.36 -1.17 -10.70
C GLN A 619 -11.33 -1.09 -9.57
N VAL A 620 -10.07 -0.99 -9.96
CA VAL A 620 -8.90 -0.82 -9.06
C VAL A 620 -7.97 0.26 -9.59
N VAL A 621 -7.05 0.72 -8.74
CA VAL A 621 -5.97 1.63 -9.10
C VAL A 621 -4.61 0.98 -8.85
N GLU A 622 -3.67 1.22 -9.75
CA GLU A 622 -2.24 1.10 -9.46
C GLU A 622 -1.64 2.52 -9.46
N LEU A 623 -1.06 2.93 -8.32
CA LEU A 623 -0.44 4.24 -8.11
C LEU A 623 1.00 4.05 -7.67
N ASP A 624 1.96 4.66 -8.36
CA ASP A 624 3.38 4.43 -8.09
C ASP A 624 4.22 5.66 -8.48
N PHE A 625 5.41 5.83 -7.89
CA PHE A 625 6.40 6.84 -8.31
C PHE A 625 7.23 6.38 -9.53
N LEU A 626 7.07 5.11 -9.91
CA LEU A 626 7.67 4.44 -11.05
C LEU A 626 6.54 3.84 -11.93
N TYR A 627 6.86 2.91 -12.83
CA TYR A 627 5.84 2.18 -13.59
C TYR A 627 5.44 0.88 -12.86
N PRO A 628 4.17 0.70 -12.43
CA PRO A 628 3.75 -0.40 -11.55
C PRO A 628 3.57 -1.75 -12.29
N SER A 629 4.63 -2.24 -12.93
CA SER A 629 4.57 -3.44 -13.79
C SER A 629 4.10 -4.69 -13.04
N GLU A 630 4.53 -4.89 -11.79
CA GLU A 630 4.12 -6.04 -10.95
C GLU A 630 2.60 -6.05 -10.73
N GLY A 631 2.04 -4.92 -10.30
CA GLY A 631 0.61 -4.76 -10.08
C GLY A 631 -0.18 -4.96 -11.38
N ILE A 632 0.21 -4.30 -12.47
CA ILE A 632 -0.45 -4.44 -13.77
C ILE A 632 -0.55 -5.91 -14.21
N HIS A 633 0.53 -6.70 -14.08
CA HIS A 633 0.49 -8.13 -14.40
C HIS A 633 -0.46 -8.91 -13.47
N LYS A 634 -0.35 -8.74 -12.14
CA LYS A 634 -1.26 -9.42 -11.18
C LYS A 634 -2.74 -9.08 -11.41
N ARG A 635 -3.05 -7.83 -11.80
CA ARG A 635 -4.41 -7.42 -12.16
C ARG A 635 -4.86 -8.00 -13.51
N TRP A 636 -3.96 -8.09 -14.51
CA TRP A 636 -4.25 -8.71 -15.80
C TRP A 636 -4.58 -10.21 -15.69
N ASP A 637 -3.84 -10.94 -14.86
CA ASP A 637 -4.11 -12.35 -14.55
C ASP A 637 -5.52 -12.53 -13.95
N ASN A 638 -5.94 -11.59 -13.11
CA ASN A 638 -7.28 -11.52 -12.51
C ASN A 638 -8.35 -10.85 -13.42
N GLY A 639 -8.10 -10.73 -14.73
CA GLY A 639 -9.11 -10.30 -15.72
C GLY A 639 -9.37 -8.79 -15.81
N TYR A 640 -8.69 -7.96 -15.02
CA TYR A 640 -8.75 -6.50 -15.16
C TYR A 640 -7.98 -6.03 -16.40
N ARG A 641 -8.36 -4.89 -16.98
CA ARG A 641 -7.61 -4.22 -18.06
C ARG A 641 -7.53 -2.72 -17.81
N ILE A 642 -6.40 -2.10 -18.17
CA ILE A 642 -6.18 -0.65 -18.05
C ILE A 642 -7.21 0.08 -18.92
N THR A 643 -7.93 1.04 -18.34
CA THR A 643 -8.96 1.83 -19.01
C THR A 643 -8.73 3.34 -18.91
N SER A 644 -7.92 3.80 -17.96
CA SER A 644 -7.54 5.23 -17.85
C SER A 644 -6.15 5.36 -17.24
N THR A 645 -5.39 6.37 -17.68
CA THR A 645 -3.98 6.57 -17.33
C THR A 645 -3.67 8.06 -17.24
N ALA A 646 -3.09 8.51 -16.13
CA ALA A 646 -2.59 9.88 -15.97
C ALA A 646 -1.31 9.87 -15.12
N ALA A 647 -0.46 10.87 -15.28
CA ALA A 647 0.82 10.94 -14.57
C ALA A 647 1.24 12.39 -14.30
N THR A 648 1.84 12.63 -13.14
CA THR A 648 2.53 13.88 -12.81
C THR A 648 4.05 13.70 -13.03
N TRP A 649 4.82 14.72 -12.64
CA TRP A 649 6.28 14.62 -12.52
C TRP A 649 6.75 13.71 -11.39
N ASP A 650 5.85 13.25 -10.51
CA ASP A 650 6.15 12.44 -9.33
C ASP A 650 5.54 11.04 -9.35
N GLN A 651 4.32 10.87 -9.87
CA GLN A 651 3.60 9.59 -9.84
C GLN A 651 2.84 9.29 -11.13
N ALA A 652 2.72 8.01 -11.46
CA ALA A 652 1.79 7.49 -12.47
C ALA A 652 0.61 6.79 -11.79
N ALA A 653 -0.61 7.07 -12.27
CA ALA A 653 -1.84 6.41 -11.85
C ALA A 653 -2.49 5.71 -13.05
N LEU A 654 -2.79 4.42 -12.88
CA LEU A 654 -3.52 3.61 -13.86
C LEU A 654 -4.79 3.07 -13.20
N ILE A 655 -5.95 3.32 -13.81
CA ILE A 655 -7.19 2.64 -13.46
C ILE A 655 -7.31 1.39 -14.33
N LEU A 656 -7.56 0.26 -13.69
CA LEU A 656 -7.88 -0.99 -14.36
C LEU A 656 -9.32 -1.39 -13.99
N SER A 657 -10.08 -1.84 -14.99
CA SER A 657 -11.49 -2.19 -14.87
C SER A 657 -11.75 -3.62 -15.33
N VAL A 658 -12.79 -4.24 -14.77
CA VAL A 658 -13.42 -5.44 -15.36
C VAL A 658 -14.67 -5.00 -16.13
N PRO A 659 -14.81 -5.31 -17.43
CA PRO A 659 -15.99 -4.96 -18.21
C PRO A 659 -17.16 -5.95 -17.98
N ARG A 660 -18.39 -5.43 -17.82
CA ARG A 660 -19.62 -6.24 -17.63
C ARG A 660 -19.93 -7.18 -18.80
N ARG A 661 -19.48 -6.82 -20.00
CA ARG A 661 -19.52 -7.66 -21.20
C ARG A 661 -18.09 -8.03 -21.53
N LYS A 662 -17.75 -9.33 -21.49
CA LYS A 662 -16.43 -9.80 -21.91
C LYS A 662 -16.19 -9.39 -23.38
N PRO A 663 -15.06 -8.74 -23.70
CA PRO A 663 -14.72 -8.43 -25.09
C PRO A 663 -14.37 -9.72 -25.85
N THR A 664 -14.44 -9.71 -27.18
CA THR A 664 -14.11 -10.88 -28.00
C THR A 664 -12.62 -11.18 -28.08
N ASP A 665 -11.77 -10.21 -27.70
CA ASP A 665 -10.34 -10.37 -27.48
C ASP A 665 -9.99 -9.63 -26.18
N GLU A 666 -9.27 -10.30 -25.28
CA GLU A 666 -8.83 -9.75 -23.99
C GLU A 666 -7.34 -9.30 -24.02
N THR A 667 -6.71 -9.26 -25.20
CA THR A 667 -5.30 -8.87 -25.36
C THR A 667 -5.10 -7.37 -25.16
N GLN A 668 -4.26 -7.01 -24.19
CA GLN A 668 -3.79 -5.65 -23.92
C GLN A 668 -2.26 -5.65 -23.84
N GLU A 669 -1.63 -4.64 -24.42
CA GLU A 669 -0.18 -4.43 -24.35
C GLU A 669 0.14 -3.00 -23.90
N THR A 670 1.24 -2.84 -23.17
CA THR A 670 1.73 -1.54 -22.70
C THR A 670 3.12 -1.27 -23.24
N LEU A 671 3.35 -0.06 -23.75
CA LEU A 671 4.64 0.41 -24.25
C LEU A 671 5.05 1.69 -23.53
N ARG A 672 6.35 1.87 -23.31
CA ARG A 672 6.94 3.07 -22.71
C ARG A 672 8.07 3.59 -23.61
N THR A 673 8.01 4.86 -23.99
CA THR A 673 8.96 5.46 -24.95
C THR A 673 9.26 6.92 -24.58
N SER A 674 10.51 7.37 -24.75
CA SER A 674 10.90 8.77 -24.51
C SER A 674 10.21 9.75 -25.46
N GLN A 675 10.03 9.36 -26.71
CA GLN A 675 9.26 10.09 -27.73
C GLN A 675 7.89 9.45 -27.95
N PHE A 676 6.96 10.18 -28.61
CA PHE A 676 5.66 9.63 -28.97
C PHE A 676 5.84 8.41 -29.92
N PRO A 677 5.17 7.27 -29.69
CA PRO A 677 5.53 5.97 -30.30
C PRO A 677 5.05 5.79 -31.76
N SER A 678 5.22 6.80 -32.62
CA SER A 678 4.64 6.87 -33.98
C SER A 678 5.05 5.73 -34.92
N THR A 679 6.22 5.12 -34.75
CA THR A 679 6.65 3.91 -35.45
C THR A 679 5.84 2.69 -34.98
N HIS A 680 5.92 2.40 -33.68
CA HIS A 680 5.24 1.28 -33.04
C HIS A 680 3.73 1.29 -33.28
N VAL A 681 3.06 2.45 -33.29
CA VAL A 681 1.61 2.52 -33.58
C VAL A 681 1.26 1.83 -34.90
N LYS A 682 2.08 2.01 -35.95
CA LYS A 682 1.87 1.36 -37.25
C LYS A 682 2.11 -0.15 -37.19
N GLU A 683 3.13 -0.59 -36.45
CA GLU A 683 3.41 -2.02 -36.22
C GLU A 683 2.30 -2.73 -35.40
N LYS A 684 1.64 -1.99 -34.50
CA LYS A 684 0.55 -2.49 -33.66
C LYS A 684 -0.75 -2.56 -34.46
N TRP A 685 -1.05 -1.57 -35.31
CA TRP A 685 -2.18 -1.63 -36.24
C TRP A 685 -2.11 -2.86 -37.17
N ALA A 686 -0.92 -3.22 -37.68
CA ALA A 686 -0.71 -4.45 -38.45
C ALA A 686 -0.99 -5.76 -37.68
N LYS A 687 -1.21 -5.68 -36.37
CA LYS A 687 -1.55 -6.79 -35.46
C LYS A 687 -2.96 -6.62 -34.85
N ASN A 688 -3.78 -5.70 -35.37
CA ASN A 688 -5.09 -5.29 -34.83
C ASN A 688 -5.04 -4.74 -33.38
N LEU A 689 -3.87 -4.27 -32.94
CA LEU A 689 -3.65 -3.60 -31.67
C LEU A 689 -3.74 -2.09 -31.87
N TYR A 690 -4.69 -1.45 -31.21
CA TYR A 690 -5.00 -0.03 -31.38
C TYR A 690 -4.80 0.73 -30.08
N LEU A 691 -4.35 1.99 -30.15
CA LEU A 691 -4.22 2.84 -28.97
C LEU A 691 -5.58 3.00 -28.27
N SER A 692 -5.62 2.76 -26.96
CA SER A 692 -6.80 2.93 -26.12
C SER A 692 -6.68 4.12 -25.17
N CYS A 693 -5.49 4.30 -24.58
CA CYS A 693 -5.15 5.47 -23.77
C CYS A 693 -3.65 5.73 -23.80
N VAL A 694 -3.28 6.99 -23.61
CA VAL A 694 -1.91 7.50 -23.62
C VAL A 694 -1.78 8.56 -22.53
N CYS A 695 -0.67 8.59 -21.81
CA CYS A 695 -0.26 9.75 -21.02
C CYS A 695 1.25 9.97 -21.12
N TYR A 696 1.72 11.14 -20.67
CA TYR A 696 3.14 11.47 -20.53
C TYR A 696 3.41 11.90 -19.08
N GLY A 697 4.52 11.43 -18.50
CA GLY A 697 4.88 11.75 -17.13
C GLY A 697 5.99 10.85 -16.58
N ARG A 698 6.12 10.78 -15.24
CA ARG A 698 7.20 10.02 -14.61
C ARG A 698 7.07 8.50 -14.84
N SER A 699 8.20 7.86 -15.11
CA SER A 699 8.35 6.43 -15.33
C SER A 699 9.80 6.00 -15.04
N VAL A 700 10.26 4.89 -15.61
CA VAL A 700 11.60 4.31 -15.40
C VAL A 700 12.30 4.11 -16.74
N SER A 701 13.60 4.39 -16.85
CA SER A 701 14.42 3.93 -17.99
C SER A 701 14.43 2.40 -18.08
#